data_AF-A0A4Y7NAL1-F1
#
_entry.id   AF-A0A4Y7NAL1-F1
#
_cell.length_a   1.000
_cell.length_b   1.000
_cell.length_c   1.000
_cell.angle_alpha   90.00
_cell.angle_beta   90.00
_cell.angle_gamma   90.00
#
_symmetry.space_group_name_H-M   'P 1'
#
loop_
_entity.id
_entity.type
_entity.pdbx_description
1 polymer ?
#
loop_
_entity_poly.entity_id
_entity_poly.type
_entity_poly.pdbx_seq_one_letter_code
_entity_poly.pdbx_strand_id
1 'polypeptide(L)'
;MASIYIQTANLSSNLDRLDALIDTVRNETKIVSQVDDWFGGFKEFTAKRHAVDWTNQSMTDSQFSTYLKNYLFTQKGAKFRRNFKFQDPLECRSAIAPPISVIMEELYRNLAIAMVCVFVTTFILIANLFACVLVLLCVVLTLVCVNGTMHFWGLTIDTVSCINLVLAIGLCVDYAAHVAHTFMTKTGTRNERAAATISSIGPAVFHGGFSTFLAFIFLANSDSHVFITFFKVFVLVVAYGLFHGLILFPVILSLIGPAPFDLEPPPNLEDKAVTAEELEPQLTHREKSAVVGVLKEEVFHNNNETNSSSVWNLAHYSTIAVDHRDHLSSAPTLLAITIFVGFTLSGLFLLWRRYRYANREVICHYTTLNQEVTLSANDILSVEANEDHEFHLDMSDDSTASSSDDEELLRSQQVRGMATLKMISIRLKSVKNIQKITQSMKMVSAAKYTKAERELKLARPYGIGAQEFYKKAEVKDEEGEKGQLIIAVSSDRGLCGAVHSSIGRIVKNDIAANPNTKVVIVGDKVRNILQRLYAKNIAMVVTEVGRKPAVFGDAALIAQSIINSGIEFSKGKILFNAFRTVVSFRTTEMPLYSQNAVANASKLPVYDSLDSDVIQSYTEFSLASLLFYSMKENATSEQSSRMTAMDNASKNAGEMIDKLTMTFNRTRQAVITRELIEIISGCATL
;
A
#
# COMPACT_ATOMS: atom_id res chain seq x y z
N MET A 1 -28.71 7.11 13.76
CA MET A 1 -27.84 7.17 14.95
C MET A 1 -26.43 6.79 14.50
N ALA A 2 -25.54 7.77 14.38
CA ALA A 2 -24.13 7.53 14.09
C ALA A 2 -23.36 7.57 15.41
N SER A 3 -22.55 6.56 15.69
CA SER A 3 -21.71 6.51 16.89
C SER A 3 -20.27 6.78 16.49
N ILE A 4 -19.65 7.79 17.10
CA ILE A 4 -18.24 8.13 16.88
C ILE A 4 -17.46 7.55 18.05
N TYR A 5 -16.58 6.59 17.76
CA TYR A 5 -15.65 6.04 18.75
C TYR A 5 -14.31 6.75 18.61
N ILE A 6 -13.84 7.34 19.70
CA ILE A 6 -12.57 8.04 19.76
C ILE A 6 -11.56 7.14 20.48
N GLN A 7 -10.46 6.80 19.82
CA GLN A 7 -9.36 6.05 20.41
C GLN A 7 -8.20 7.03 20.67
N THR A 8 -8.02 7.45 21.92
CA THR A 8 -6.89 8.27 22.36
C THR A 8 -5.98 7.49 23.30
N ALA A 9 -4.66 7.61 23.12
CA ALA A 9 -3.66 6.91 23.93
C ALA A 9 -3.59 7.44 25.39
N ASN A 10 -3.98 8.70 25.60
CA ASN A 10 -4.15 9.28 26.92
C ASN A 10 -5.41 10.17 26.90
N LEU A 11 -6.51 9.64 27.43
CA LEU A 11 -7.79 10.33 27.45
C LEU A 11 -7.79 11.48 28.47
N SER A 12 -7.12 11.30 29.61
CA SER A 12 -6.98 12.30 30.69
C SER A 12 -6.23 13.55 30.25
N SER A 13 -5.20 13.41 29.40
CA SER A 13 -4.41 14.56 28.92
C SER A 13 -5.03 15.31 27.75
N ASN A 14 -6.14 14.83 27.17
CA ASN A 14 -6.77 15.40 25.96
C ASN A 14 -8.24 15.76 26.19
N LEU A 15 -8.67 15.94 27.45
CA LEU A 15 -10.06 16.23 27.78
C LEU A 15 -10.54 17.58 27.18
N ASP A 16 -9.68 18.59 27.11
CA ASP A 16 -10.03 19.89 26.51
C ASP A 16 -10.29 19.79 24.99
N ARG A 17 -9.48 18.97 24.30
CA ARG A 17 -9.66 18.70 22.87
C ARG A 17 -10.94 17.91 22.61
N LEU A 18 -11.29 16.99 23.52
CA LEU A 18 -12.54 16.25 23.46
C LEU A 18 -13.73 17.20 23.65
N ASP A 19 -13.64 18.15 24.57
CA ASP A 19 -14.68 19.15 24.80
C ASP A 19 -14.91 20.04 23.58
N ALA A 20 -13.84 20.59 23.02
CA ALA A 20 -13.88 21.42 21.81
C ALA A 20 -14.47 20.65 20.61
N LEU A 21 -14.15 19.36 20.47
CA LEU A 21 -14.72 18.50 19.44
C LEU A 21 -16.23 18.29 19.64
N ILE A 22 -16.67 18.03 20.87
CA ILE A 22 -18.09 17.84 21.20
C ILE A 22 -18.88 19.12 20.91
N ASP A 23 -18.34 20.29 21.28
CA ASP A 23 -18.96 21.59 21.00
C ASP A 23 -19.05 21.88 19.50
N THR A 24 -18.00 21.54 18.75
CA THR A 24 -18.00 21.65 17.28
C THR A 24 -19.13 20.80 16.66
N VAL A 25 -19.28 19.55 17.11
CA VAL A 25 -20.32 18.64 16.61
C VAL A 25 -21.72 19.10 17.04
N ARG A 26 -21.85 19.64 18.25
CA ARG A 26 -23.12 20.16 18.79
C ARG A 26 -23.60 21.40 18.04
N ASN A 27 -22.68 22.24 17.56
CA ASN A 27 -23.00 23.46 16.81
C ASN A 27 -23.37 23.22 15.33
N GLU A 28 -23.17 22.01 14.79
CA GLU A 28 -23.51 21.67 13.40
C GLU A 28 -25.01 21.32 13.23
N THR A 29 -25.84 22.36 13.21
CA THR A 29 -27.31 22.24 13.18
C THR A 29 -27.90 21.76 11.85
N LYS A 30 -27.11 21.72 10.77
CA LYS A 30 -27.60 21.28 9.44
C LYS A 30 -27.83 19.77 9.35
N ILE A 31 -27.11 18.98 10.14
CA ILE A 31 -27.08 17.51 10.04
C ILE A 31 -27.33 16.84 11.39
N VAL A 32 -26.97 17.50 12.50
CA VAL A 32 -27.03 16.91 13.85
C VAL A 32 -28.21 17.50 14.63
N SER A 33 -29.18 16.65 14.99
CA SER A 33 -30.34 17.05 15.80
C SER A 33 -30.11 16.92 17.30
N GLN A 34 -29.30 15.95 17.73
CA GLN A 34 -28.97 15.70 19.13
C GLN A 34 -27.61 14.99 19.24
N VAL A 35 -26.78 15.43 20.19
CA VAL A 35 -25.53 14.77 20.55
C VAL A 35 -25.70 14.13 21.93
N ASP A 36 -25.53 12.81 22.01
CA ASP A 36 -25.49 12.10 23.30
C ASP A 36 -24.04 11.68 23.60
N ASP A 37 -23.38 12.44 24.47
CA ASP A 37 -21.98 12.26 24.85
C ASP A 37 -21.84 11.86 26.32
N TRP A 38 -20.80 11.07 26.63
CA TRP A 38 -20.51 10.65 28.00
C TRP A 38 -19.78 11.73 28.80
N PHE A 39 -19.08 12.63 28.12
CA PHE A 39 -18.14 13.57 28.74
C PHE A 39 -18.86 14.72 29.46
N GLY A 40 -19.94 15.26 28.90
CA GLY A 40 -20.77 16.29 29.54
C GLY A 40 -21.41 15.79 30.85
N GLY A 41 -21.94 14.56 30.85
CA GLY A 41 -22.45 13.94 32.07
C GLY A 41 -21.35 13.63 33.10
N PHE A 42 -20.14 13.31 32.62
CA PHE A 42 -18.98 13.10 33.46
C PHE A 42 -18.51 14.40 34.13
N LYS A 43 -18.45 15.52 33.39
CA LYS A 43 -18.12 16.86 33.93
C LYS A 43 -19.10 17.27 35.03
N GLU A 44 -20.40 17.10 34.79
CA GLU A 44 -21.44 17.39 35.79
C GLU A 44 -21.25 16.54 37.06
N PHE A 45 -20.91 15.26 36.89
CA PHE A 45 -20.69 14.33 38.00
C PHE A 45 -19.47 14.71 38.85
N THR A 46 -18.32 15.00 38.22
CA THR A 46 -17.09 15.35 38.94
C THR A 46 -17.16 16.74 39.57
N ALA A 47 -17.82 17.71 38.92
CA ALA A 47 -18.06 19.03 39.50
C ALA A 47 -18.92 18.93 40.78
N LYS A 48 -19.99 18.11 40.75
CA LYS A 48 -20.91 17.96 41.90
C LYS A 48 -20.35 17.12 43.04
N ARG A 49 -19.58 16.06 42.75
CA ARG A 49 -19.19 15.06 43.76
C ARG A 49 -17.72 15.13 44.17
N HIS A 50 -16.87 15.71 43.34
CA HIS A 50 -15.43 15.81 43.56
C HIS A 50 -14.90 17.25 43.48
N ALA A 51 -15.79 18.26 43.34
CA ALA A 51 -15.46 19.69 43.25
C ALA A 51 -14.34 20.01 42.23
N VAL A 52 -14.31 19.25 41.13
CA VAL A 52 -13.32 19.44 40.07
C VAL A 52 -13.67 20.70 39.27
N ASP A 53 -12.74 21.65 39.21
CA ASP A 53 -12.83 22.81 38.34
C ASP A 53 -12.25 22.48 36.95
N TRP A 54 -13.11 22.49 35.95
CA TRP A 54 -12.78 22.13 34.57
C TRP A 54 -12.17 23.29 33.78
N THR A 55 -12.05 24.49 34.35
CA THR A 55 -11.53 25.66 33.64
C THR A 55 -10.01 25.79 33.68
N ASN A 56 -9.33 25.18 34.67
CA ASN A 56 -7.89 25.42 34.90
C ASN A 56 -7.09 24.21 35.44
N GLN A 57 -7.66 23.00 35.50
CA GLN A 57 -6.99 21.85 36.13
C GLN A 57 -6.78 20.66 35.18
N SER A 58 -5.53 20.23 35.03
CA SER A 58 -5.19 18.93 34.43
C SER A 58 -5.37 17.82 35.47
N MET A 59 -6.13 16.79 35.12
CA MET A 59 -6.38 15.65 35.99
C MET A 59 -5.38 14.52 35.72
N THR A 60 -4.83 13.92 36.78
CA THR A 60 -3.92 12.77 36.63
C THR A 60 -4.66 11.52 36.15
N ASP A 61 -3.98 10.63 35.43
CA ASP A 61 -4.56 9.40 34.86
C ASP A 61 -5.24 8.50 35.92
N SER A 62 -4.70 8.48 37.15
CA SER A 62 -5.25 7.73 38.28
C SER A 62 -6.55 8.35 38.83
N GLN A 63 -6.58 9.67 38.96
CA GLN A 63 -7.79 10.41 39.36
C GLN A 63 -8.89 10.27 38.31
N PHE A 64 -8.54 10.43 37.02
CA PHE A 64 -9.47 10.27 35.92
C PHE A 64 -10.08 8.87 35.90
N SER A 65 -9.25 7.82 35.99
CA SER A 65 -9.72 6.43 36.00
C SER A 65 -10.66 6.15 37.18
N THR A 66 -10.36 6.72 38.35
CA THR A 66 -11.18 6.57 39.56
C THR A 66 -12.52 7.27 39.43
N TYR A 67 -12.54 8.51 38.95
CA TYR A 67 -13.77 9.27 38.75
C TYR A 67 -14.62 8.66 37.63
N LEU A 68 -13.99 8.23 36.54
CA LEU A 68 -14.67 7.58 35.42
C LEU A 68 -15.34 6.29 35.88
N LYS A 69 -14.65 5.45 36.67
CA LYS A 69 -15.27 4.28 37.29
C LYS A 69 -16.54 4.68 38.05
N ASN A 70 -16.43 5.63 38.97
CA ASN A 70 -17.56 6.03 39.82
C ASN A 70 -18.74 6.57 38.98
N TYR A 71 -18.45 7.34 37.92
CA TYR A 71 -19.44 7.82 36.97
C TYR A 71 -20.13 6.69 36.21
N LEU A 72 -19.39 5.69 35.73
CA LEU A 72 -19.94 4.53 35.00
C LEU A 72 -20.83 3.62 35.87
N PHE A 73 -20.85 3.79 37.19
CA PHE A 73 -21.81 3.17 38.12
C PHE A 73 -23.05 4.02 38.41
N THR A 74 -23.12 5.25 37.91
CA THR A 74 -24.32 6.08 38.01
C THR A 74 -25.36 5.73 36.95
N GLN A 75 -26.63 6.09 37.17
CA GLN A 75 -27.70 5.89 36.19
C GLN A 75 -27.42 6.60 34.85
N LYS A 76 -26.78 7.79 34.90
CA LYS A 76 -26.40 8.55 33.70
C LYS A 76 -25.21 7.93 32.96
N GLY A 77 -24.22 7.39 33.67
CA GLY A 77 -23.01 6.81 33.08
C GLY A 77 -23.12 5.33 32.69
N ALA A 78 -24.04 4.58 33.30
CA ALA A 78 -24.20 3.14 33.07
C ALA A 78 -24.47 2.79 31.59
N LYS A 79 -25.17 3.67 30.85
CA LYS A 79 -25.42 3.51 29.42
C LYS A 79 -24.15 3.47 28.56
N PHE A 80 -23.07 4.10 29.03
CA PHE A 80 -21.77 4.14 28.33
C PHE A 80 -20.78 3.08 28.82
N ARG A 81 -21.13 2.28 29.83
CA ARG A 81 -20.19 1.31 30.43
C ARG A 81 -19.60 0.33 29.41
N ARG A 82 -20.41 -0.11 28.44
CA ARG A 82 -19.97 -1.04 27.38
C ARG A 82 -18.95 -0.43 26.40
N ASN A 83 -18.82 0.90 26.39
CA ASN A 83 -17.92 1.61 25.49
C ASN A 83 -16.48 1.70 26.04
N PHE A 84 -16.26 1.35 27.31
CA PHE A 84 -14.95 1.36 27.95
C PHE A 84 -14.50 -0.07 28.28
N LYS A 85 -13.27 -0.42 27.91
CA LYS A 85 -12.64 -1.72 28.24
C LYS A 85 -11.58 -1.52 29.32
N PHE A 86 -11.73 -2.21 30.45
CA PHE A 86 -10.81 -2.17 31.58
C PHE A 86 -10.01 -3.48 31.65
N GLN A 87 -8.80 -3.46 32.23
CA GLN A 87 -7.99 -4.68 32.39
C GLN A 87 -8.71 -5.73 33.24
N ASP A 88 -9.36 -5.28 34.31
CA ASP A 88 -10.12 -6.13 35.22
C ASP A 88 -11.61 -5.76 35.22
N PRO A 89 -12.51 -6.70 35.61
CA PRO A 89 -13.93 -6.40 35.78
C PRO A 89 -14.13 -5.22 36.75
N LEU A 90 -14.98 -4.27 36.35
CA LEU A 90 -15.32 -3.15 37.21
C LEU A 90 -16.13 -3.64 38.42
N GLU A 91 -15.56 -3.49 39.62
CA GLU A 91 -16.25 -3.77 40.88
C GLU A 91 -16.78 -2.50 41.54
N CYS A 92 -18.00 -2.56 42.09
CA CYS A 92 -18.74 -1.42 42.63
C CYS A 92 -18.18 -0.85 43.96
N ARG A 93 -17.09 -1.41 44.51
CA ARG A 93 -16.52 -1.00 45.83
C ARG A 93 -14.99 -1.04 45.95
N SER A 94 -14.27 -1.33 44.87
CA SER A 94 -12.81 -1.26 44.91
C SER A 94 -12.33 0.18 45.08
N ALA A 95 -11.32 0.42 45.92
CA ALA A 95 -10.70 1.74 46.07
C ALA A 95 -9.93 2.18 44.80
N ILE A 96 -9.45 1.21 44.01
CA ILE A 96 -8.59 1.44 42.84
C ILE A 96 -9.39 1.11 41.59
N ALA A 97 -9.42 2.02 40.61
CA ALA A 97 -9.94 1.67 39.29
C ALA A 97 -8.88 0.85 38.54
N PRO A 98 -9.22 -0.33 37.97
CA PRO A 98 -8.28 -1.00 37.08
C PRO A 98 -7.96 -0.06 35.91
N PRO A 99 -6.70 0.02 35.47
CA PRO A 99 -6.36 0.85 34.32
C PRO A 99 -7.14 0.37 33.08
N ILE A 100 -7.43 1.31 32.18
CA ILE A 100 -8.04 1.00 30.89
C ILE A 100 -7.13 0.00 30.18
N SER A 101 -7.71 -1.05 29.59
CA SER A 101 -6.95 -2.20 29.08
C SER A 101 -5.94 -1.80 28.02
N VAL A 102 -4.66 -1.77 28.42
CA VAL A 102 -3.54 -1.73 27.48
C VAL A 102 -3.40 -3.09 26.80
N ILE A 103 -3.30 -3.00 25.49
CA ILE A 103 -3.25 -3.95 24.36
C ILE A 103 -2.15 -5.04 24.51
N MET A 104 -2.05 -5.76 25.65
CA MET A 104 -1.00 -6.79 25.83
C MET A 104 -1.24 -8.04 24.98
N GLU A 105 -2.47 -8.54 24.94
CA GLU A 105 -2.83 -9.70 24.10
C GLU A 105 -2.67 -9.38 22.61
N GLU A 106 -3.15 -8.21 22.20
CA GLU A 106 -2.97 -7.66 20.85
C GLU A 106 -1.48 -7.48 20.49
N LEU A 107 -0.64 -7.01 21.42
CA LEU A 107 0.80 -6.84 21.22
C LEU A 107 1.47 -8.18 20.94
N TYR A 108 1.24 -9.18 21.80
CA TYR A 108 1.84 -10.51 21.60
C TYR A 108 1.37 -11.15 20.29
N ARG A 109 0.08 -10.99 19.93
CA ARG A 109 -0.42 -11.48 18.65
C ARG A 109 0.23 -10.77 17.46
N ASN A 110 0.34 -9.46 17.49
CA ASN A 110 0.95 -8.68 16.40
C ASN A 110 2.44 -8.99 16.25
N LEU A 111 3.17 -9.15 17.36
CA LEU A 111 4.57 -9.59 17.34
C LEU A 111 4.70 -11.01 16.77
N ALA A 112 3.84 -11.94 17.18
CA ALA A 112 3.88 -13.31 16.66
C ALA A 112 3.62 -13.38 15.14
N ILE A 113 2.60 -12.66 14.66
CA ILE A 113 2.30 -12.58 13.22
C ILE A 113 3.48 -11.96 12.46
N ALA A 114 4.04 -10.86 12.97
CA ALA A 114 5.19 -10.21 12.34
C ALA A 114 6.40 -11.16 12.25
N MET A 115 6.69 -11.93 13.30
CA MET A 115 7.77 -12.92 13.29
C MET A 115 7.56 -14.04 12.27
N VAL A 116 6.32 -14.52 12.11
CA VAL A 116 5.96 -15.51 11.08
C VAL A 116 6.15 -14.92 9.68
N CYS A 117 5.67 -13.69 9.45
CA CYS A 117 5.84 -13.00 8.17
C CYS A 117 7.31 -12.84 7.80
N VAL A 118 8.14 -12.40 8.75
CA VAL A 118 9.58 -12.23 8.54
C VAL A 118 10.29 -13.56 8.28
N PHE A 119 9.90 -14.63 8.95
CA PHE A 119 10.44 -15.96 8.66
C PHE A 119 10.10 -16.42 7.23
N VAL A 120 8.87 -16.21 6.77
CA VAL A 120 8.45 -16.57 5.41
C VAL A 120 9.20 -15.74 4.35
N THR A 121 9.33 -14.43 4.54
CA THR A 121 10.02 -13.57 3.56
C THR A 121 11.52 -13.86 3.50
N THR A 122 12.17 -14.08 4.64
CA THR A 122 13.60 -14.47 4.67
C THR A 122 13.84 -15.86 4.09
N PHE A 123 12.91 -16.80 4.28
CA PHE A 123 12.96 -18.13 3.66
C PHE A 123 12.91 -18.05 2.13
N ILE A 124 12.03 -17.21 1.59
CA ILE A 124 11.94 -16.98 0.14
C ILE A 124 13.25 -16.39 -0.41
N LEU A 125 13.92 -15.51 0.34
CA LEU A 125 15.12 -14.81 -0.12
C LEU A 125 16.38 -15.68 -0.06
N ILE A 126 16.57 -16.46 1.02
CA ILE A 126 17.82 -17.21 1.26
C ILE A 126 17.70 -18.69 0.83
N ALA A 127 16.47 -19.23 0.72
CA ALA A 127 16.20 -20.62 0.35
C ALA A 127 16.96 -21.69 1.19
N ASN A 128 17.42 -21.33 2.38
CA ASN A 128 18.09 -22.22 3.33
C ASN A 128 17.45 -22.10 4.72
N LEU A 129 16.74 -23.15 5.14
CA LEU A 129 15.97 -23.15 6.39
C LEU A 129 16.83 -22.83 7.62
N PHE A 130 18.06 -23.34 7.66
CA PHE A 130 18.96 -23.17 8.80
C PHE A 130 19.49 -21.74 8.91
N ALA A 131 19.87 -21.11 7.78
CA ALA A 131 20.23 -19.70 7.76
C ALA A 131 19.07 -18.80 8.22
N CYS A 132 17.83 -19.11 7.81
CA CYS A 132 16.64 -18.36 8.22
C CYS A 132 16.37 -18.46 9.73
N VAL A 133 16.60 -19.62 10.35
CA VAL A 133 16.48 -19.78 11.81
C VAL A 133 17.53 -18.93 12.54
N LEU A 134 18.77 -18.86 12.05
CA LEU A 134 19.82 -18.03 12.64
C LEU A 134 19.50 -16.52 12.51
N VAL A 135 18.92 -16.09 11.38
CA VAL A 135 18.43 -14.72 11.19
C VAL A 135 17.28 -14.41 12.16
N LEU A 136 16.33 -15.34 12.34
CA LEU A 136 15.22 -15.16 13.28
C LEU A 136 15.71 -15.06 14.74
N LEU A 137 16.71 -15.86 15.11
CA LEU A 137 17.35 -15.79 16.42
C LEU A 137 17.96 -14.40 16.68
N CYS A 138 18.62 -13.81 15.68
CA CYS A 138 19.17 -12.46 15.75
C CYS A 138 18.07 -11.42 16.05
N VAL A 139 16.90 -11.53 15.39
CA VAL A 139 15.76 -10.63 15.59
C VAL A 139 15.11 -10.81 16.97
N VAL A 140 15.00 -12.03 17.48
CA VAL A 140 14.49 -12.27 18.84
C VAL A 140 15.40 -11.60 19.87
N LEU A 141 16.71 -11.73 19.72
CA LEU A 141 17.69 -11.15 20.64
C LEU A 141 17.65 -9.62 20.65
N THR A 142 17.48 -8.97 19.49
CA THR A 142 17.33 -7.52 19.43
C THR A 142 16.05 -7.05 20.13
N LEU A 143 14.92 -7.74 19.94
CA LEU A 143 13.66 -7.41 20.63
C LEU A 143 13.77 -7.57 22.15
N VAL A 144 14.44 -8.61 22.65
CA VAL A 144 14.65 -8.81 24.09
C VAL A 144 15.48 -7.65 24.67
N CYS A 145 16.57 -7.27 23.99
CA CYS A 145 17.40 -6.14 24.39
C CYS A 145 16.64 -4.81 24.40
N VAL A 146 15.85 -4.53 23.35
CA VAL A 146 15.04 -3.30 23.26
C VAL A 146 13.99 -3.26 24.38
N ASN A 147 13.24 -4.35 24.59
CA ASN A 147 12.23 -4.42 25.65
C ASN A 147 12.82 -4.31 27.06
N GLY A 148 14.03 -4.83 27.27
CA GLY A 148 14.79 -4.69 28.52
C GLY A 148 15.19 -3.24 28.77
N THR A 149 15.81 -2.58 27.80
CA THR A 149 16.28 -1.18 27.94
C THR A 149 15.14 -0.16 28.00
N MET A 150 14.01 -0.45 27.33
CA MET A 150 12.80 0.37 27.39
C MET A 150 12.30 0.58 28.83
N HIS A 151 12.44 -0.43 29.69
CA HIS A 151 12.09 -0.32 31.11
C HIS A 151 12.97 0.69 31.87
N PHE A 152 14.27 0.70 31.60
CA PHE A 152 15.23 1.61 32.26
C PHE A 152 15.05 3.07 31.83
N TRP A 153 14.52 3.28 30.63
CA TRP A 153 14.16 4.61 30.14
C TRP A 153 12.77 5.08 30.58
N GLY A 154 12.11 4.33 31.47
CA GLY A 154 10.79 4.68 32.01
C GLY A 154 9.68 4.66 30.96
N LEU A 155 9.90 4.01 29.82
CA LEU A 155 8.92 3.94 28.74
C LEU A 155 7.88 2.87 29.07
N THR A 156 6.62 3.28 29.15
CA THR A 156 5.47 2.39 29.33
C THR A 156 5.15 1.67 28.02
N ILE A 157 4.64 0.44 28.11
CA ILE A 157 4.03 -0.20 26.94
C ILE A 157 2.68 0.49 26.68
N ASP A 158 2.61 1.20 25.58
CA ASP A 158 1.48 1.97 25.07
C ASP A 158 1.33 1.69 23.57
N THR A 159 0.26 2.16 22.93
CA THR A 159 0.01 1.86 21.50
C THR A 159 1.17 2.30 20.60
N VAL A 160 1.86 3.40 20.93
CA VAL A 160 2.99 3.92 20.15
C VAL A 160 4.20 2.99 20.27
N SER A 161 4.60 2.61 21.48
CA SER A 161 5.68 1.65 21.68
C SER A 161 5.35 0.26 21.11
N CYS A 162 4.09 -0.18 21.14
CA CYS A 162 3.65 -1.40 20.46
C CYS A 162 3.89 -1.35 18.94
N ILE A 163 3.53 -0.24 18.29
CA ILE A 163 3.79 -0.05 16.85
C ILE A 163 5.31 -0.05 16.59
N ASN A 164 6.09 0.61 17.43
CA ASN A 164 7.55 0.68 17.28
C ASN A 164 8.22 -0.69 17.44
N LEU A 165 7.75 -1.52 18.36
CA LEU A 165 8.27 -2.88 18.55
C LEU A 165 7.94 -3.78 17.36
N VAL A 166 6.78 -3.62 16.72
CA VAL A 166 6.45 -4.35 15.48
C VAL A 166 7.31 -3.86 14.31
N LEU A 167 7.50 -2.55 14.18
CA LEU A 167 8.34 -1.96 13.14
C LEU A 167 9.83 -2.35 13.31
N ALA A 168 10.29 -2.49 14.55
CA ALA A 168 11.65 -2.95 14.87
C ALA A 168 12.00 -4.31 14.24
N ILE A 169 11.04 -5.24 14.15
CA ILE A 169 11.25 -6.55 13.54
C ILE A 169 11.70 -6.40 12.09
N GLY A 170 11.04 -5.51 11.33
CA GLY A 170 11.36 -5.26 9.92
C GLY A 170 12.71 -4.59 9.71
N LEU A 171 13.08 -3.63 10.58
CA LEU A 171 14.37 -2.95 10.47
C LEU A 171 15.54 -3.81 10.91
N CYS A 172 15.38 -4.64 11.95
CA CYS A 172 16.47 -5.50 12.41
C CYS A 172 16.73 -6.69 11.48
N VAL A 173 15.69 -7.27 10.86
CA VAL A 173 15.89 -8.45 10.01
C VAL A 173 16.69 -8.13 8.76
N ASP A 174 16.55 -6.92 8.22
CA ASP A 174 17.18 -6.52 6.96
C ASP A 174 18.71 -6.62 7.03
N TYR A 175 19.29 -6.16 8.14
CA TYR A 175 20.74 -6.23 8.38
C TYR A 175 21.26 -7.67 8.40
N ALA A 176 20.58 -8.55 9.15
CA ALA A 176 20.97 -9.95 9.28
C ALA A 176 20.69 -10.75 7.98
N ALA A 177 19.61 -10.45 7.26
CA ALA A 177 19.25 -11.13 6.01
C ALA A 177 20.25 -10.84 4.89
N HIS A 178 20.70 -9.59 4.74
CA HIS A 178 21.73 -9.23 3.75
C HIS A 178 23.06 -9.92 4.04
N VAL A 179 23.50 -9.92 5.31
CA VAL A 179 24.71 -10.63 5.74
C VAL A 179 24.57 -12.14 5.51
N ALA A 180 23.40 -12.73 5.81
CA ALA A 180 23.15 -14.16 5.62
C ALA A 180 23.21 -14.55 4.14
N HIS A 181 22.52 -13.79 3.28
CA HIS A 181 22.50 -14.04 1.84
C HIS A 181 23.91 -13.93 1.24
N THR A 182 24.66 -12.87 1.56
CA THR A 182 26.04 -12.72 1.07
C THR A 182 26.96 -13.82 1.60
N PHE A 183 26.78 -14.29 2.84
CA PHE A 183 27.53 -15.44 3.34
C PHE A 183 27.27 -16.72 2.54
N MET A 184 26.05 -16.92 2.05
CA MET A 184 25.68 -18.08 1.22
C MET A 184 26.29 -18.04 -0.19
N THR A 185 26.68 -16.86 -0.69
CA THR A 185 27.30 -16.71 -2.02
C THR A 185 28.83 -16.75 -2.00
N LYS A 186 29.47 -16.59 -0.83
CA LYS A 186 30.93 -16.71 -0.69
C LYS A 186 31.34 -18.17 -0.55
N THR A 187 32.40 -18.56 -1.26
CA THR A 187 33.06 -19.87 -1.17
C THR A 187 34.26 -19.82 -0.20
N GLY A 188 34.75 -20.98 0.25
CA GLY A 188 35.86 -21.10 1.20
C GLY A 188 35.46 -21.67 2.57
N THR A 189 36.35 -21.59 3.54
CA THR A 189 36.06 -22.01 4.93
C THR A 189 35.03 -21.08 5.59
N ARG A 190 34.33 -21.55 6.64
CA ARG A 190 33.31 -20.72 7.33
C ARG A 190 33.88 -19.38 7.83
N ASN A 191 35.13 -19.37 8.31
CA ASN A 191 35.80 -18.17 8.79
C ASN A 191 36.13 -17.20 7.65
N GLU A 192 36.69 -17.70 6.54
CA GLU A 192 36.98 -16.88 5.36
C GLU A 192 35.70 -16.29 4.76
N ARG A 193 34.63 -17.09 4.68
CA ARG A 193 33.32 -16.66 4.20
C ARG A 193 32.72 -15.57 5.08
N ALA A 194 32.82 -15.70 6.41
CA ALA A 194 32.34 -14.68 7.35
C ALA A 194 33.13 -13.38 7.20
N ALA A 195 34.46 -13.45 7.11
CA ALA A 195 35.31 -12.28 6.92
C ALA A 195 35.05 -11.59 5.56
N ALA A 196 34.97 -12.37 4.48
CA ALA A 196 34.65 -11.88 3.13
C ALA A 196 33.24 -11.25 3.06
N THR A 197 32.29 -11.78 3.82
CA THR A 197 30.94 -11.23 3.92
C THR A 197 30.99 -9.84 4.54
N ILE A 198 31.59 -9.69 5.72
CA ILE A 198 31.72 -8.40 6.40
C ILE A 198 32.44 -7.38 5.53
N SER A 199 33.54 -7.77 4.88
CA SER A 199 34.29 -6.88 3.99
C SER A 199 33.49 -6.40 2.78
N SER A 200 32.57 -7.22 2.26
CA SER A 200 31.79 -6.86 1.07
C SER A 200 30.48 -6.12 1.36
N ILE A 201 29.69 -6.57 2.34
CA ILE A 201 28.33 -6.05 2.59
C ILE A 201 28.26 -5.19 3.86
N GLY A 202 29.25 -5.32 4.76
CA GLY A 202 29.29 -4.62 6.04
C GLY A 202 29.16 -3.10 5.92
N PRO A 203 29.94 -2.42 5.04
CA PRO A 203 29.81 -0.97 4.85
C PRO A 203 28.42 -0.54 4.38
N ALA A 204 27.83 -1.27 3.42
CA ALA A 204 26.50 -0.96 2.90
C ALA A 204 25.41 -1.08 3.99
N VAL A 205 25.46 -2.16 4.78
CA VAL A 205 24.53 -2.38 5.90
C VAL A 205 24.73 -1.33 7.00
N PHE A 206 25.97 -0.97 7.31
CA PHE A 206 26.27 0.10 8.28
C PHE A 206 25.74 1.45 7.82
N HIS A 207 25.96 1.85 6.56
CA HIS A 207 25.42 3.08 6.01
C HIS A 207 23.89 3.08 5.96
N GLY A 208 23.26 1.93 5.67
CA GLY A 208 21.81 1.75 5.72
C GLY A 208 21.25 1.98 7.13
N GLY A 209 21.86 1.37 8.16
CA GLY A 209 21.45 1.59 9.55
C GLY A 209 21.75 2.99 10.06
N PHE A 210 22.90 3.57 9.70
CA PHE A 210 23.29 4.92 10.12
C PHE A 210 22.40 6.01 9.51
N SER A 211 22.00 5.87 8.24
CA SER A 211 21.07 6.81 7.61
C SER A 211 19.67 6.74 8.25
N THR A 212 19.23 5.55 8.66
CA THR A 212 17.99 5.36 9.44
C THR A 212 18.08 6.09 10.78
N PHE A 213 19.20 5.97 11.51
CA PHE A 213 19.42 6.72 12.76
C PHE A 213 19.37 8.24 12.54
N LEU A 214 20.00 8.75 11.47
CA LEU A 214 20.01 10.17 11.15
C LEU A 214 18.61 10.74 10.87
N ALA A 215 17.71 9.95 10.29
CA ALA A 215 16.33 10.38 10.08
C ALA A 215 15.58 10.61 11.40
N PHE A 216 15.82 9.78 12.41
CA PHE A 216 15.13 9.87 13.70
C PHE A 216 15.75 10.89 14.65
N ILE A 217 16.99 11.35 14.43
CA ILE A 217 17.62 12.37 15.28
C ILE A 217 16.83 13.69 15.32
N PHE A 218 16.11 14.02 14.25
CA PHE A 218 15.26 15.19 14.18
C PHE A 218 14.07 15.14 15.16
N LEU A 219 13.70 13.96 15.66
CA LEU A 219 12.65 13.78 16.66
C LEU A 219 13.15 13.96 18.10
N ALA A 220 14.47 14.07 18.31
CA ALA A 220 15.07 14.12 19.65
C ALA A 220 14.62 15.33 20.48
N ASN A 221 14.39 16.48 19.83
CA ASN A 221 14.00 17.75 20.47
C ASN A 221 12.49 18.01 20.42
N SER A 222 11.66 16.98 20.24
CA SER A 222 10.21 17.17 20.20
C SER A 222 9.61 17.17 21.60
N ASP A 223 8.66 18.07 21.88
CA ASP A 223 7.90 18.07 23.14
C ASP A 223 6.79 17.01 23.19
N SER A 224 6.51 16.33 22.07
CA SER A 224 5.47 15.32 21.99
C SER A 224 5.95 13.97 22.53
N HIS A 225 5.19 13.40 23.48
CA HIS A 225 5.43 12.04 24.01
C HIS A 225 5.56 11.00 22.90
N VAL A 226 4.76 11.12 21.84
CA VAL A 226 4.79 10.19 20.69
C VAL A 226 6.14 10.23 20.00
N PHE A 227 6.66 11.43 19.70
CA PHE A 227 7.90 11.61 18.96
C PHE A 227 9.13 11.27 19.82
N ILE A 228 9.15 11.61 21.11
CA ILE A 228 10.20 11.19 22.04
C ILE A 228 10.26 9.67 22.17
N THR A 229 9.09 9.01 22.31
CA THR A 229 9.01 7.55 22.41
C THR A 229 9.47 6.88 21.13
N PHE A 230 9.12 7.43 19.97
CA PHE A 230 9.62 7.00 18.67
C PHE A 230 11.13 7.11 18.59
N PHE A 231 11.69 8.30 18.87
CA PHE A 231 13.13 8.53 18.88
C PHE A 231 13.87 7.51 19.77
N LYS A 232 13.46 7.42 21.04
CA LYS A 232 14.09 6.53 22.02
C LYS A 232 14.08 5.07 21.57
N VAL A 233 12.91 4.53 21.21
CA VAL A 233 12.82 3.11 20.81
C VAL A 233 13.61 2.85 19.52
N PHE A 234 13.56 3.75 18.54
CA PHE A 234 14.28 3.56 17.28
C PHE A 234 15.80 3.62 17.43
N VAL A 235 16.32 4.52 18.27
CA VAL A 235 17.76 4.56 18.57
C VAL A 235 18.23 3.22 19.15
N LEU A 236 17.46 2.63 20.06
CA LEU A 236 17.77 1.31 20.61
C LEU A 236 17.71 0.20 19.55
N VAL A 237 16.70 0.23 18.69
CA VAL A 237 16.50 -0.76 17.61
C VAL A 237 17.66 -0.71 16.61
N VAL A 238 18.10 0.47 16.19
CA VAL A 238 19.23 0.61 15.26
C VAL A 238 20.54 0.18 15.92
N ALA A 239 20.79 0.63 17.16
CA ALA A 239 22.02 0.28 17.88
C ALA A 239 22.15 -1.23 18.10
N TYR A 240 21.11 -1.88 18.67
CA TYR A 240 21.13 -3.32 18.86
C TYR A 240 21.02 -4.08 17.53
N GLY A 241 20.25 -3.59 16.56
CA GLY A 241 20.13 -4.20 15.24
C GLY A 241 21.46 -4.28 14.49
N LEU A 242 22.20 -3.16 14.43
CA LEU A 242 23.52 -3.12 13.80
C LEU A 242 24.53 -3.98 14.58
N PHE A 243 24.51 -3.95 15.91
CA PHE A 243 25.36 -4.81 16.73
C PHE A 243 25.11 -6.30 16.44
N HIS A 244 23.86 -6.74 16.49
CA HIS A 244 23.54 -8.15 16.27
C HIS A 244 23.77 -8.56 14.81
N GLY A 245 23.45 -7.70 13.83
CA GLY A 245 23.60 -7.99 12.40
C GLY A 245 25.04 -7.95 11.87
N LEU A 246 25.89 -7.02 12.32
CA LEU A 246 27.25 -6.83 11.80
C LEU A 246 28.35 -7.45 12.65
N ILE A 247 28.12 -7.63 13.96
CA ILE A 247 29.14 -8.15 14.87
C ILE A 247 28.79 -9.58 15.28
N LEU A 248 27.63 -9.77 15.91
CA LEU A 248 27.27 -11.08 16.45
C LEU A 248 26.99 -12.12 15.36
N PHE A 249 26.20 -11.74 14.36
CA PHE A 249 25.68 -12.69 13.38
C PHE A 249 26.78 -13.31 12.48
N PRO A 250 27.78 -12.55 11.98
CA PRO A 250 28.92 -13.16 11.28
C PRO A 250 29.74 -14.13 12.13
N VAL A 251 29.86 -13.89 13.45
CA VAL A 251 30.52 -14.81 14.38
C VAL A 251 29.71 -16.10 14.54
N ILE A 252 28.38 -16.01 14.61
CA ILE A 252 27.51 -17.19 14.63
C ILE A 252 27.65 -17.98 13.32
N LEU A 253 27.70 -17.30 12.17
CA LEU A 253 27.90 -17.93 10.87
C LEU A 253 29.29 -18.57 10.71
N SER A 254 30.32 -18.01 11.34
CA SER A 254 31.67 -18.61 11.28
C SER A 254 31.76 -19.92 12.09
N LEU A 255 31.01 -20.02 13.20
CA LEU A 255 30.95 -21.22 14.03
C LEU A 255 30.05 -22.32 13.44
N ILE A 256 28.80 -21.96 13.11
CA ILE A 256 27.74 -22.91 12.76
C ILE A 256 27.03 -22.54 11.46
N GLY A 257 27.66 -21.80 10.54
CA GLY A 257 27.02 -21.41 9.28
C GLY A 257 26.80 -22.58 8.30
N PRO A 258 25.70 -22.56 7.52
CA PRO A 258 25.44 -23.55 6.47
C PRO A 258 26.46 -23.50 5.32
N ALA A 259 26.50 -24.57 4.53
CA ALA A 259 27.27 -24.63 3.29
C ALA A 259 26.83 -23.54 2.29
N PRO A 260 27.71 -23.07 1.39
CA PRO A 260 27.33 -22.12 0.35
C PRO A 260 26.33 -22.74 -0.64
N PHE A 261 25.72 -21.92 -1.50
CA PHE A 261 24.90 -22.44 -2.61
C PHE A 261 25.76 -23.31 -3.54
N ASP A 262 25.17 -24.37 -4.10
CA ASP A 262 25.80 -25.19 -5.13
C ASP A 262 26.02 -24.33 -6.37
N LEU A 263 27.23 -23.81 -6.53
CA LEU A 263 27.67 -23.15 -7.75
C LEU A 263 28.14 -24.24 -8.72
N GLU A 264 27.63 -24.23 -9.95
CA GLU A 264 28.26 -24.96 -11.05
C GLU A 264 29.74 -24.51 -11.12
N PRO A 265 30.70 -25.43 -11.23
CA PRO A 265 32.09 -25.05 -11.39
C PRO A 265 32.22 -24.21 -12.69
N PRO A 266 33.00 -23.13 -12.68
CA PRO A 266 33.26 -22.39 -13.92
C PRO A 266 33.82 -23.35 -14.97
N PRO A 267 33.48 -23.16 -16.26
CA PRO A 267 34.00 -24.00 -17.33
C PRO A 267 35.52 -24.00 -17.28
N ASN A 268 36.11 -25.19 -17.35
CA ASN A 268 37.54 -25.40 -17.21
C ASN A 268 38.30 -24.55 -18.27
N LEU A 269 39.00 -23.51 -17.84
CA LEU A 269 39.81 -22.63 -18.70
C LEU A 269 41.19 -23.25 -19.01
N GLU A 270 41.38 -24.55 -18.78
CA GLU A 270 42.62 -25.26 -19.12
C GLU A 270 42.71 -25.72 -20.58
N ASP A 271 41.63 -25.72 -21.37
CA ASP A 271 41.65 -26.25 -22.75
C ASP A 271 41.79 -25.21 -23.87
N LYS A 272 42.16 -23.95 -23.59
CA LYS A 272 42.47 -22.94 -24.62
C LYS A 272 43.67 -22.05 -24.33
N ALA A 273 44.71 -22.56 -23.67
CA ALA A 273 46.00 -21.88 -23.67
C ALA A 273 46.74 -22.19 -24.98
N VAL A 274 46.62 -21.32 -25.99
CA VAL A 274 47.63 -21.23 -27.04
C VAL A 274 48.88 -20.65 -26.38
N THR A 275 49.93 -21.45 -26.27
CA THR A 275 51.19 -21.04 -25.64
C THR A 275 51.87 -19.93 -26.44
N ALA A 276 52.44 -18.95 -25.72
CA ALA A 276 53.08 -17.76 -26.30
C ALA A 276 54.24 -18.05 -27.28
N GLU A 277 54.82 -19.26 -27.23
CA GLU A 277 55.83 -19.76 -28.17
C GLU A 277 55.31 -19.95 -29.61
N GLU A 278 54.00 -20.16 -29.81
CA GLU A 278 53.40 -20.35 -31.15
C GLU A 278 53.06 -19.04 -31.86
N LEU A 279 52.96 -17.92 -31.13
CA LEU A 279 52.53 -16.62 -31.67
C LEU A 279 53.70 -15.68 -32.01
N GLU A 280 54.92 -15.99 -31.55
CA GLU A 280 56.08 -15.11 -31.69
C GLU A 280 56.62 -14.85 -33.11
N PRO A 281 56.56 -15.79 -34.08
CA PRO A 281 57.09 -15.55 -35.42
C PRO A 281 56.11 -14.80 -36.35
N GLN A 282 54.89 -14.49 -35.91
CA GLN A 282 53.84 -13.91 -36.76
C GLN A 282 53.52 -12.43 -36.51
N LEU A 283 54.14 -11.79 -35.51
CA LEU A 283 53.84 -10.41 -35.12
C LEU A 283 54.90 -9.43 -35.64
N THR A 284 54.45 -8.37 -36.32
CA THR A 284 55.33 -7.30 -36.80
C THR A 284 55.81 -6.41 -35.65
N HIS A 285 56.96 -5.72 -35.83
CA HIS A 285 57.60 -4.92 -34.80
C HIS A 285 56.71 -3.80 -34.20
N ARG A 286 55.64 -3.43 -34.91
CA ARG A 286 54.64 -2.43 -34.48
C ARG A 286 53.59 -3.02 -33.54
N GLU A 287 53.27 -4.31 -33.69
CA GLU A 287 52.30 -5.02 -32.84
C GLU A 287 52.91 -5.43 -31.50
N LYS A 288 54.21 -5.76 -31.46
CA LYS A 288 54.94 -6.02 -30.20
C LYS A 288 54.95 -4.82 -29.25
N SER A 289 54.96 -3.59 -29.78
CA SER A 289 54.95 -2.37 -28.96
C SER A 289 53.57 -2.05 -28.37
N ALA A 290 52.49 -2.39 -29.09
CA ALA A 290 51.12 -2.17 -28.63
C ALA A 290 50.72 -3.13 -27.50
N VAL A 291 51.12 -4.41 -27.59
CA VAL A 291 50.84 -5.41 -26.55
C VAL A 291 51.55 -5.09 -25.23
N VAL A 292 52.79 -4.60 -25.29
CA VAL A 292 53.54 -4.15 -24.11
C VAL A 292 52.98 -2.85 -23.52
N GLY A 293 52.38 -1.98 -24.35
CA GLY A 293 51.69 -0.77 -23.90
C GLY A 293 50.43 -1.06 -23.09
N VAL A 294 49.58 -1.98 -23.57
CA VAL A 294 48.32 -2.37 -22.91
C VAL A 294 48.57 -3.05 -21.56
N LEU A 295 49.59 -3.91 -21.46
CA LEU A 295 49.97 -4.55 -20.20
C LEU A 295 50.55 -3.58 -19.15
N LYS A 296 51.01 -2.40 -19.56
CA LYS A 296 51.51 -1.36 -18.65
C LYS A 296 50.40 -0.44 -18.12
N GLU A 297 49.31 -0.27 -18.88
CA GLU A 297 48.18 0.59 -18.48
C GLU A 297 47.20 -0.11 -17.52
N GLU A 298 46.97 -1.43 -17.65
CA GLU A 298 46.06 -2.15 -16.73
C GLU A 298 46.64 -2.33 -15.31
N VAL A 299 47.96 -2.27 -15.15
CA VAL A 299 48.61 -2.40 -13.82
C VAL A 299 48.61 -1.08 -13.03
N PHE A 300 48.44 0.08 -13.68
CA PHE A 300 48.56 1.38 -13.02
C PHE A 300 47.23 2.00 -12.54
N HIS A 301 46.07 1.52 -13.01
CA HIS A 301 44.79 2.12 -12.64
C HIS A 301 44.14 1.58 -11.35
N ASN A 302 44.68 0.53 -10.73
CA ASN A 302 44.09 -0.08 -9.51
C ASN A 302 44.62 0.47 -8.18
N ASN A 303 45.51 1.47 -8.17
CA ASN A 303 46.22 1.90 -6.94
C ASN A 303 46.01 3.37 -6.54
N ASN A 304 44.86 3.99 -6.80
CA ASN A 304 44.67 5.39 -6.37
C ASN A 304 43.24 5.81 -5.97
N GLU A 305 42.63 5.07 -5.03
CA GLU A 305 41.58 5.65 -4.16
C GLU A 305 41.94 5.40 -2.67
N THR A 306 42.97 6.10 -2.20
CA THR A 306 43.20 6.33 -0.77
C THR A 306 43.19 7.83 -0.49
N ASN A 307 42.05 8.35 -0.02
CA ASN A 307 41.97 9.27 1.12
C ASN A 307 40.55 9.82 1.33
N SER A 308 39.81 9.22 2.27
CA SER A 308 38.92 9.93 3.17
C SER A 308 38.57 9.06 4.40
N SER A 309 38.74 9.63 5.59
CA SER A 309 38.44 9.12 6.94
C SER A 309 39.47 8.18 7.60
N SER A 310 40.41 8.86 8.25
CA SER A 310 41.49 8.45 9.16
C SER A 310 41.05 7.84 10.50
N VAL A 311 40.21 6.80 10.49
CA VAL A 311 39.88 6.02 11.72
C VAL A 311 40.10 4.52 11.56
N TRP A 312 40.16 4.00 10.32
CA TRP A 312 40.24 2.55 10.07
C TRP A 312 41.65 2.03 9.73
N ASN A 313 42.61 2.91 9.47
CA ASN A 313 43.98 2.50 9.10
C ASN A 313 44.83 1.95 10.26
N LEU A 314 44.35 1.99 11.50
CA LEU A 314 45.05 1.36 12.63
C LEU A 314 44.77 -0.16 12.74
N ALA A 315 43.74 -0.68 12.06
CA ALA A 315 43.42 -2.11 12.08
C ALA A 315 44.17 -2.92 10.99
N HIS A 316 44.67 -2.26 9.95
CA HIS A 316 45.20 -2.92 8.75
C HIS A 316 46.66 -3.42 8.88
N TYR A 317 47.38 -3.04 9.94
CA TYR A 317 48.75 -3.52 10.18
C TYR A 317 48.85 -4.77 11.07
N SER A 318 47.72 -5.34 11.50
CA SER A 318 47.69 -6.49 12.43
C SER A 318 47.42 -7.86 11.76
N THR A 319 47.18 -7.91 10.45
CA THR A 319 46.64 -9.12 9.77
C THR A 319 47.59 -9.82 8.79
N ILE A 320 48.86 -9.43 8.70
CA ILE A 320 49.87 -10.13 7.84
C ILE A 320 50.70 -11.17 8.62
N ALA A 321 50.34 -11.50 9.87
CA ALA A 321 51.06 -12.50 10.65
C ALA A 321 50.12 -13.49 11.35
N VAL A 322 49.48 -14.39 10.60
CA VAL A 322 49.04 -15.69 11.17
C VAL A 322 49.19 -16.78 10.12
N ASP A 323 50.39 -17.36 10.09
CA ASP A 323 50.64 -18.70 9.56
C ASP A 323 50.31 -19.76 10.63
N HIS A 324 49.82 -20.90 10.19
CA HIS A 324 49.60 -22.18 10.88
C HIS A 324 49.39 -22.19 12.41
N ARG A 325 48.14 -22.35 12.87
CA ARG A 325 47.79 -23.34 13.90
C ARG A 325 46.28 -23.60 14.00
N ASP A 326 45.89 -24.84 13.72
CA ASP A 326 44.68 -25.44 14.26
C ASP A 326 44.75 -25.40 15.80
N HIS A 327 43.80 -24.71 16.43
CA HIS A 327 43.16 -25.00 17.72
C HIS A 327 42.40 -23.76 18.21
N LEU A 328 41.13 -23.97 18.56
CA LEU A 328 40.21 -23.13 19.35
C LEU A 328 40.64 -21.67 19.69
N SER A 329 39.75 -20.74 19.31
CA SER A 329 39.59 -19.37 19.82
C SER A 329 40.55 -18.30 19.27
N SER A 330 40.08 -17.57 18.26
CA SER A 330 40.61 -16.24 17.98
C SER A 330 40.07 -15.28 19.05
N ALA A 331 40.94 -14.50 19.70
CA ALA A 331 40.57 -13.45 20.65
C ALA A 331 39.31 -12.61 20.28
N PRO A 332 39.04 -12.25 19.00
CA PRO A 332 37.79 -11.58 18.63
C PRO A 332 36.52 -12.45 18.79
N THR A 333 36.58 -13.77 18.62
CA THR A 333 35.42 -14.66 18.87
C THR A 333 35.10 -14.76 20.36
N LEU A 334 36.12 -14.87 21.22
CA LEU A 334 35.95 -14.82 22.68
C LEU A 334 35.46 -13.44 23.15
N LEU A 335 35.95 -12.35 22.57
CA LEU A 335 35.50 -10.98 22.85
C LEU A 335 34.04 -10.78 22.43
N ALA A 336 33.67 -11.22 21.23
CA ALA A 336 32.29 -11.15 20.74
C ALA A 336 31.35 -12.02 21.60
N ILE A 337 31.78 -13.21 22.02
CA ILE A 337 31.01 -14.09 22.90
C ILE A 337 30.87 -13.49 24.31
N THR A 338 31.92 -12.89 24.86
CA THR A 338 31.86 -12.23 26.19
C THR A 338 31.02 -10.96 26.17
N ILE A 339 31.09 -10.15 25.11
CA ILE A 339 30.18 -9.00 24.89
C ILE A 339 28.75 -9.49 24.66
N PHE A 340 28.55 -10.55 23.86
CA PHE A 340 27.25 -11.19 23.64
C PHE A 340 26.63 -11.67 24.94
N VAL A 341 27.37 -12.44 25.74
CA VAL A 341 26.94 -12.95 27.05
C VAL A 341 26.68 -11.78 28.00
N GLY A 342 27.51 -10.75 28.01
CA GLY A 342 27.31 -9.56 28.84
C GLY A 342 26.05 -8.76 28.50
N PHE A 343 25.82 -8.48 27.21
CA PHE A 343 24.64 -7.71 26.76
C PHE A 343 23.34 -8.51 26.82
N THR A 344 23.38 -9.81 26.50
CA THR A 344 22.19 -10.67 26.57
C THR A 344 21.84 -11.07 28.00
N LEU A 345 22.82 -11.37 28.86
CA LEU A 345 22.56 -11.58 30.29
C LEU A 345 22.12 -10.30 30.97
N SER A 346 22.65 -9.14 30.58
CA SER A 346 22.13 -7.85 31.02
C SER A 346 20.67 -7.71 30.57
N GLY A 347 20.35 -7.81 29.27
CA GLY A 347 18.97 -7.74 28.77
C GLY A 347 17.99 -8.70 29.46
N LEU A 348 18.39 -9.97 29.66
CA LEU A 348 17.60 -10.99 30.37
C LEU A 348 17.49 -10.71 31.88
N PHE A 349 18.54 -10.23 32.54
CA PHE A 349 18.51 -9.80 33.95
C PHE A 349 17.62 -8.57 34.15
N LEU A 350 17.65 -7.62 33.20
CA LEU A 350 16.78 -6.45 33.17
C LEU A 350 15.31 -6.86 32.96
N LEU A 351 15.04 -7.84 32.08
CA LEU A 351 13.71 -8.41 31.86
C LEU A 351 13.21 -9.19 33.10
N TRP A 352 14.09 -9.98 33.74
CA TRP A 352 13.79 -10.71 34.97
C TRP A 352 13.54 -9.77 36.16
N ARG A 353 14.31 -8.68 36.27
CA ARG A 353 14.09 -7.62 37.28
C ARG A 353 12.73 -6.93 37.07
N ARG A 354 12.32 -6.69 35.82
CA ARG A 354 10.99 -6.18 35.47
C ARG A 354 9.87 -7.15 35.89
N TYR A 355 10.04 -8.45 35.61
CA TYR A 355 9.10 -9.48 36.07
C TYR A 355 9.00 -9.52 37.61
N ARG A 356 10.12 -9.30 38.32
CA ARG A 356 10.17 -9.26 39.79
C ARG A 356 9.58 -7.99 40.39
N TYR A 357 9.74 -6.83 39.75
CA TYR A 357 9.21 -5.54 40.22
C TYR A 357 7.70 -5.41 40.04
N ALA A 358 7.12 -6.04 39.01
CA ALA A 358 5.67 -6.12 38.83
C ALA A 358 4.95 -6.89 39.95
N ASN A 359 5.68 -7.70 40.73
CA ASN A 359 5.15 -8.58 41.79
C ASN A 359 5.51 -8.14 43.22
N ARG A 360 5.90 -6.88 43.47
CA ARG A 360 6.09 -6.35 44.84
C ARG A 360 4.98 -5.37 45.22
N GLU A 361 4.08 -5.84 46.07
CA GLU A 361 3.22 -5.01 46.93
C GLU A 361 4.06 -4.08 47.81
N VAL A 362 3.71 -2.80 47.89
CA VAL A 362 4.17 -1.88 48.95
C VAL A 362 3.00 -1.02 49.43
N ILE A 363 2.33 -1.53 50.46
CA ILE A 363 1.96 -0.90 51.74
C ILE A 363 1.88 0.63 51.77
N CYS A 364 0.71 1.14 52.18
CA CYS A 364 0.36 2.53 52.43
C CYS A 364 1.31 3.32 53.34
N HIS A 365 1.41 4.65 53.12
CA HIS A 365 1.33 5.64 54.19
C HIS A 365 0.75 6.97 53.65
N TYR A 366 -0.33 7.42 54.29
CA TYR A 366 -0.89 8.78 54.19
C TYR A 366 -0.09 9.72 55.08
N THR A 367 0.20 10.94 54.61
CA THR A 367 0.33 12.15 55.47
C THR A 367 0.11 13.41 54.64
N THR A 368 -0.86 14.20 55.08
CA THR A 368 -1.21 15.57 54.68
C THR A 368 -0.14 16.59 55.07
N LEU A 369 0.11 17.62 54.26
CA LEU A 369 0.44 18.98 54.74
C LEU A 369 0.36 20.05 53.62
N ASN A 370 -0.37 21.12 53.92
CA ASN A 370 -0.48 22.39 53.18
C ASN A 370 0.84 23.16 53.15
N GLN A 371 1.12 23.94 52.11
CA GLN A 371 1.30 25.42 52.18
C GLN A 371 1.46 26.09 50.81
N GLU A 372 1.04 27.35 50.78
CA GLU A 372 0.87 28.32 49.68
C GLU A 372 2.18 28.85 49.04
N VAL A 373 2.07 29.58 47.92
CA VAL A 373 2.51 31.00 47.73
C VAL A 373 2.81 31.36 46.23
N THR A 374 1.86 32.10 45.64
CA THR A 374 1.91 33.32 44.78
C THR A 374 2.69 33.50 43.45
N LEU A 375 1.89 33.87 42.42
CA LEU A 375 1.88 35.08 41.55
C LEU A 375 2.93 35.38 40.44
N SER A 376 2.39 35.63 39.22
CA SER A 376 2.51 36.84 38.35
C SER A 376 2.69 36.45 36.87
N ALA A 377 1.71 36.56 35.95
CA ALA A 377 1.05 37.72 35.31
C ALA A 377 1.81 38.34 34.10
N ASN A 378 1.08 38.37 32.96
CA ASN A 378 1.11 39.34 31.81
C ASN A 378 2.17 39.16 30.70
N ASP A 379 1.94 39.42 29.39
CA ASP A 379 0.81 40.01 28.65
C ASP A 379 0.92 39.81 27.10
N ILE A 380 -0.25 39.76 26.43
CA ILE A 380 -0.71 40.51 25.21
C ILE A 380 -0.24 40.20 23.76
N LEU A 381 -1.20 39.66 22.99
CA LEU A 381 -1.76 39.96 21.65
C LEU A 381 -1.11 40.98 20.66
N SER A 382 -1.09 40.60 19.37
CA SER A 382 -1.70 41.31 18.19
C SER A 382 -1.40 40.48 16.89
N VAL A 383 -2.36 40.00 16.08
CA VAL A 383 -3.17 40.71 15.01
C VAL A 383 -2.22 41.31 13.95
N GLU A 384 -2.21 41.03 12.63
CA GLU A 384 -3.19 40.99 11.51
C GLU A 384 -2.40 40.39 10.29
N ALA A 385 -2.90 39.50 9.42
CA ALA A 385 -3.80 39.63 8.25
C ALA A 385 -3.32 40.52 7.07
N ASN A 386 -3.50 39.97 5.85
CA ASN A 386 -3.45 40.56 4.48
C ASN A 386 -2.04 40.80 3.86
N GLU A 387 -1.80 40.66 2.54
CA GLU A 387 -2.66 40.45 1.37
C GLU A 387 -1.82 39.99 0.16
N ASP A 388 -2.55 39.61 -0.90
CA ASP A 388 -2.13 39.06 -2.18
C ASP A 388 -1.40 40.04 -3.10
N HIS A 389 -0.56 39.52 -4.01
CA HIS A 389 -0.25 40.21 -5.26
C HIS A 389 -0.27 39.28 -6.47
N GLU A 390 -1.27 39.55 -7.31
CA GLU A 390 -1.48 39.16 -8.69
C GLU A 390 -0.50 39.94 -9.59
N PHE A 391 0.05 39.32 -10.64
CA PHE A 391 0.89 40.03 -11.61
C PHE A 391 0.36 39.89 -13.03
N HIS A 392 0.21 41.06 -13.64
CA HIS A 392 -0.47 41.39 -14.89
C HIS A 392 0.42 41.07 -16.10
N LEU A 393 -0.22 40.67 -17.21
CA LEU A 393 0.37 40.63 -18.55
C LEU A 393 0.42 42.04 -19.13
N ASP A 394 1.50 42.36 -19.83
CA ASP A 394 1.47 43.40 -20.86
C ASP A 394 2.37 43.04 -22.04
N MET A 395 1.87 43.32 -23.25
CA MET A 395 2.58 43.25 -24.53
C MET A 395 2.91 44.68 -24.96
N SER A 396 4.11 44.92 -25.47
CA SER A 396 4.36 45.99 -26.44
C SER A 396 5.67 45.73 -27.18
N ASP A 397 5.61 45.93 -28.50
CA ASP A 397 6.71 45.89 -29.45
C ASP A 397 7.67 47.07 -29.25
N ASP A 398 8.97 46.89 -29.50
CA ASP A 398 9.65 47.79 -30.44
C ASP A 398 10.93 47.19 -31.04
N SER A 399 11.21 47.69 -32.24
CA SER A 399 12.27 47.30 -33.16
C SER A 399 13.62 47.99 -32.86
N THR A 400 14.75 47.33 -33.10
CA THR A 400 15.97 47.88 -33.74
C THR A 400 17.09 46.83 -33.81
N ALA A 401 17.75 46.75 -34.97
CA ALA A 401 18.85 45.85 -35.26
C ALA A 401 20.21 46.46 -34.87
N SER A 402 21.12 45.67 -34.31
CA SER A 402 22.48 45.46 -34.85
C SER A 402 23.39 44.65 -33.93
N SER A 403 24.16 43.77 -34.56
CA SER A 403 25.42 43.13 -34.14
C SER A 403 25.44 42.32 -32.83
N SER A 404 25.23 41.00 -32.91
CA SER A 404 25.95 39.96 -32.15
C SER A 404 25.34 38.56 -32.37
N ASP A 405 25.57 37.97 -33.54
CA ASP A 405 25.03 36.65 -33.90
C ASP A 405 25.54 35.50 -32.99
N ASP A 406 26.59 35.73 -32.20
CA ASP A 406 27.13 34.77 -31.23
C ASP A 406 26.42 34.78 -29.86
N GLU A 407 25.81 35.91 -29.45
CA GLU A 407 25.03 35.98 -28.19
C GLU A 407 23.64 35.33 -28.35
N GLU A 408 23.05 35.40 -29.54
CA GLU A 408 21.75 34.80 -29.83
C GLU A 408 21.81 33.28 -29.89
N LEU A 409 22.95 32.71 -30.34
CA LEU A 409 23.15 31.26 -30.39
C LEU A 409 23.31 30.65 -28.98
N LEU A 410 24.03 31.35 -28.09
CA LEU A 410 24.18 30.99 -26.68
C LEU A 410 22.86 31.14 -25.91
N ARG A 411 22.10 32.23 -26.13
CA ARG A 411 20.72 32.37 -25.59
C ARG A 411 19.79 31.27 -26.12
N SER A 412 19.89 30.88 -27.39
CA SER A 412 19.07 29.81 -27.98
C SER A 412 19.38 28.42 -27.41
N GLN A 413 20.61 28.17 -26.95
CA GLN A 413 21.00 26.93 -26.26
C GLN A 413 20.55 26.91 -24.80
N GLN A 414 20.62 28.05 -24.10
CA GLN A 414 20.15 28.20 -22.72
C GLN A 414 18.63 27.96 -22.61
N VAL A 415 17.85 28.40 -23.60
CA VAL A 415 16.40 28.17 -23.68
C VAL A 415 16.05 26.69 -23.90
N ARG A 416 16.89 25.89 -24.60
CA ARG A 416 16.61 24.47 -24.86
C ARG A 416 16.69 23.59 -23.61
N GLY A 417 17.59 23.88 -22.67
CA GLY A 417 17.71 23.14 -21.42
C GLY A 417 16.53 23.38 -20.47
N MET A 418 16.16 24.65 -20.28
CA MET A 418 15.09 25.05 -19.37
C MET A 418 13.69 24.68 -19.92
N ALA A 419 13.49 24.75 -21.25
CA ALA A 419 12.29 24.24 -21.90
C ALA A 419 12.11 22.73 -21.67
N THR A 420 13.20 21.95 -21.68
CA THR A 420 13.18 20.51 -21.46
C THR A 420 12.84 20.14 -20.01
N LEU A 421 13.42 20.84 -19.03
CA LEU A 421 13.10 20.62 -17.61
C LEU A 421 11.64 21.00 -17.28
N LYS A 422 11.16 22.12 -17.84
CA LYS A 422 9.77 22.57 -17.70
C LYS A 422 8.79 21.56 -18.32
N MET A 423 9.09 21.00 -19.49
CA MET A 423 8.28 19.94 -20.12
C MET A 423 8.21 18.69 -19.25
N ILE A 424 9.33 18.23 -18.68
CA ILE A 424 9.35 17.07 -17.77
C ILE A 424 8.52 17.36 -16.52
N SER A 425 8.63 18.56 -15.94
CA SER A 425 7.84 18.99 -14.78
C SER A 425 6.33 19.01 -15.07
N ILE A 426 5.92 19.59 -16.21
CA ILE A 426 4.51 19.61 -16.64
C ILE A 426 3.99 18.19 -16.84
N ARG A 427 4.78 17.32 -17.49
CA ARG A 427 4.42 15.91 -17.67
C ARG A 427 4.28 15.20 -16.33
N LEU A 428 5.21 15.38 -15.40
CA LEU A 428 5.15 14.81 -14.06
C LEU A 428 3.89 15.27 -13.31
N LYS A 429 3.56 16.56 -13.35
CA LYS A 429 2.33 17.11 -12.76
C LYS A 429 1.07 16.50 -13.38
N SER A 430 1.05 16.35 -14.71
CA SER A 430 -0.06 15.71 -15.42
C SER A 430 -0.26 14.25 -15.01
N VAL A 431 0.81 13.45 -14.98
CA VAL A 431 0.74 12.03 -14.58
C VAL A 431 0.31 11.89 -13.11
N LYS A 432 0.79 12.75 -12.20
CA LYS A 432 0.30 12.81 -10.81
C LYS A 432 -1.20 13.10 -10.74
N ASN A 433 -1.71 14.02 -11.55
CA ASN A 433 -3.15 14.29 -11.62
C ASN A 433 -3.93 13.08 -12.17
N ILE A 434 -3.43 12.42 -13.20
CA ILE A 434 -4.04 11.19 -13.73
C ILE A 434 -4.08 10.08 -12.67
N GLN A 435 -3.01 9.92 -11.87
CA GLN A 435 -2.98 8.96 -10.76
C GLN A 435 -4.09 9.27 -9.73
N LYS A 436 -4.23 10.53 -9.31
CA LYS A 436 -5.30 10.95 -8.38
C LYS A 436 -6.71 10.68 -8.93
N ILE A 437 -6.92 10.96 -10.22
CA ILE A 437 -8.21 10.73 -10.89
C ILE A 437 -8.51 9.23 -10.95
N THR A 438 -7.56 8.40 -11.38
CA THR A 438 -7.75 6.95 -11.48
C THR A 438 -7.96 6.31 -10.11
N GLN A 439 -7.26 6.78 -9.06
CA GLN A 439 -7.46 6.32 -7.69
C GLN A 439 -8.86 6.68 -7.18
N SER A 440 -9.32 7.90 -7.45
CA SER A 440 -10.68 8.34 -7.12
C SER A 440 -11.73 7.52 -7.89
N MET A 441 -11.52 7.29 -9.19
CA MET A 441 -12.42 6.49 -10.02
C MET A 441 -12.48 5.02 -9.55
N LYS A 442 -11.36 4.44 -9.11
CA LYS A 442 -11.33 3.11 -8.49
C LYS A 442 -12.26 3.06 -7.27
N MET A 443 -12.16 4.04 -6.36
CA MET A 443 -13.00 4.11 -5.15
C MET A 443 -14.48 4.31 -5.49
N VAL A 444 -14.80 5.16 -6.47
CA VAL A 444 -16.17 5.36 -6.96
C VAL A 444 -16.73 4.06 -7.56
N SER A 445 -15.93 3.36 -8.37
CA SER A 445 -16.34 2.07 -8.95
C SER A 445 -16.49 0.98 -7.91
N ALA A 446 -15.66 0.96 -6.86
CA ALA A 446 -15.79 0.02 -5.75
C ALA A 446 -17.13 0.20 -5.00
N ALA A 447 -17.51 1.44 -4.72
CA ALA A 447 -18.79 1.76 -4.09
C ALA A 447 -19.99 1.36 -4.99
N LYS A 448 -19.91 1.66 -6.30
CA LYS A 448 -20.95 1.27 -7.27
C LYS A 448 -21.05 -0.24 -7.47
N TYR A 449 -19.91 -0.93 -7.50
CA TYR A 449 -19.85 -2.40 -7.56
C TYR A 449 -20.55 -3.03 -6.36
N THR A 450 -20.25 -2.55 -5.14
CA THR A 450 -20.88 -3.06 -3.91
C THR A 450 -22.40 -2.93 -3.96
N LYS A 451 -22.91 -1.81 -4.48
CA LYS A 451 -24.36 -1.60 -4.67
C LYS A 451 -24.92 -2.55 -5.74
N ALA A 452 -24.26 -2.65 -6.90
CA ALA A 452 -24.68 -3.49 -8.00
C ALA A 452 -24.71 -4.98 -7.61
N GLU A 453 -23.72 -5.46 -6.85
CA GLU A 453 -23.65 -6.86 -6.38
C GLU A 453 -24.82 -7.21 -5.46
N ARG A 454 -25.21 -6.30 -4.57
CA ARG A 454 -26.38 -6.49 -3.69
C ARG A 454 -27.67 -6.58 -4.50
N GLU A 455 -27.86 -5.67 -5.45
CA GLU A 455 -29.02 -5.67 -6.34
C GLU A 455 -29.06 -6.90 -7.27
N LEU A 456 -27.89 -7.38 -7.71
CA LEU A 456 -27.78 -8.56 -8.56
C LEU A 456 -28.27 -9.82 -7.87
N LYS A 457 -27.95 -10.01 -6.57
CA LYS A 457 -28.43 -11.15 -5.78
C LYS A 457 -29.95 -11.24 -5.77
N LEU A 458 -30.62 -10.08 -5.71
CA LEU A 458 -32.09 -9.99 -5.75
C LEU A 458 -32.67 -10.19 -7.16
N ALA A 459 -31.92 -9.84 -8.21
CA ALA A 459 -32.38 -9.94 -9.60
C ALA A 459 -32.16 -11.33 -10.24
N ARG A 460 -31.23 -12.13 -9.72
CA ARG A 460 -30.93 -13.49 -10.23
C ARG A 460 -32.16 -14.41 -10.37
N PRO A 461 -33.09 -14.48 -9.40
CA PRO A 461 -34.29 -15.30 -9.50
C PRO A 461 -35.17 -14.98 -10.71
N TYR A 462 -35.24 -13.71 -11.15
CA TYR A 462 -36.01 -13.31 -12.33
C TYR A 462 -35.48 -13.96 -13.61
N GLY A 463 -34.15 -14.04 -13.75
CA GLY A 463 -33.52 -14.67 -14.92
C GLY A 463 -33.56 -16.20 -14.86
N ILE A 464 -33.14 -16.78 -13.74
CA ILE A 464 -33.06 -18.24 -13.59
C ILE A 464 -34.46 -18.86 -13.64
N GLY A 465 -35.45 -18.25 -12.99
CA GLY A 465 -36.83 -18.74 -12.98
C GLY A 465 -37.46 -18.74 -14.38
N ALA A 466 -37.29 -17.64 -15.13
CA ALA A 466 -37.79 -17.55 -16.50
C ALA A 466 -37.08 -18.55 -17.43
N GLN A 467 -35.77 -18.76 -17.29
CA GLN A 467 -35.04 -19.78 -18.07
C GLN A 467 -35.50 -21.20 -17.76
N GLU A 468 -35.82 -21.51 -16.51
CA GLU A 468 -36.22 -22.84 -16.09
C GLU A 468 -37.55 -23.27 -16.73
N PHE A 469 -38.47 -22.33 -16.95
CA PHE A 469 -39.69 -22.57 -17.72
C PHE A 469 -39.36 -23.07 -19.13
N TYR A 470 -38.54 -22.32 -19.88
CA TYR A 470 -38.21 -22.68 -21.26
C TYR A 470 -37.49 -24.03 -21.37
N LYS A 471 -36.63 -24.35 -20.39
CA LYS A 471 -35.97 -25.65 -20.32
C LYS A 471 -36.95 -26.80 -20.08
N LYS A 472 -37.86 -26.64 -19.12
CA LYS A 472 -38.84 -27.68 -18.76
C LYS A 472 -39.91 -27.87 -19.83
N ALA A 473 -40.32 -26.79 -20.49
CA ALA A 473 -41.22 -26.82 -21.64
C ALA A 473 -40.54 -27.37 -22.91
N GLU A 474 -39.21 -27.54 -22.90
CA GLU A 474 -38.40 -28.01 -24.03
C GLU A 474 -38.63 -27.18 -25.31
N VAL A 475 -38.68 -25.86 -25.14
CA VAL A 475 -38.83 -24.93 -26.27
C VAL A 475 -37.59 -25.00 -27.17
N LYS A 476 -37.81 -25.26 -28.45
CA LYS A 476 -36.76 -25.29 -29.48
C LYS A 476 -36.84 -24.04 -30.34
N ASP A 477 -35.73 -23.69 -30.98
CA ASP A 477 -35.71 -22.65 -32.00
C ASP A 477 -36.63 -23.05 -33.16
N GLU A 478 -37.30 -22.08 -33.76
CA GLU A 478 -38.17 -22.31 -34.91
C GLU A 478 -37.31 -22.59 -36.15
N GLU A 479 -37.58 -23.68 -36.87
CA GLU A 479 -36.92 -23.95 -38.16
C GLU A 479 -37.54 -23.02 -39.23
N GLY A 480 -36.85 -21.92 -39.55
CA GLY A 480 -37.38 -20.96 -40.52
C GLY A 480 -36.38 -19.91 -41.01
N GLU A 481 -36.67 -19.34 -42.19
CA GLU A 481 -35.84 -18.36 -42.91
C GLU A 481 -35.85 -16.94 -42.31
N LYS A 482 -36.64 -16.68 -41.26
CA LYS A 482 -36.91 -15.35 -40.68
C LYS A 482 -35.69 -14.67 -40.02
N GLY A 483 -34.49 -15.24 -40.15
CA GLY A 483 -33.25 -14.64 -39.67
C GLY A 483 -33.10 -14.68 -38.15
N GLN A 484 -31.99 -14.12 -37.65
CA GLN A 484 -31.59 -14.21 -36.25
C GLN A 484 -31.69 -12.84 -35.55
N LEU A 485 -32.23 -12.78 -34.33
CA LEU A 485 -32.21 -11.59 -33.49
C LEU A 485 -31.17 -11.71 -32.38
N ILE A 486 -30.30 -10.72 -32.25
CA ILE A 486 -29.34 -10.62 -31.15
C ILE A 486 -29.61 -9.36 -30.34
N ILE A 487 -29.86 -9.51 -29.04
CA ILE A 487 -29.91 -8.40 -28.10
C ILE A 487 -28.55 -8.29 -27.41
N ALA A 488 -27.78 -7.27 -27.73
CA ALA A 488 -26.46 -7.02 -27.17
C ALA A 488 -26.55 -6.04 -25.99
N VAL A 489 -26.38 -6.55 -24.76
CA VAL A 489 -26.52 -5.79 -23.52
C VAL A 489 -25.16 -5.28 -23.03
N SER A 490 -25.01 -3.96 -23.03
CA SER A 490 -23.78 -3.23 -22.71
C SER A 490 -24.13 -1.96 -21.92
N SER A 491 -23.31 -0.91 -22.03
CA SER A 491 -23.57 0.42 -21.49
C SER A 491 -22.92 1.52 -22.33
N ASP A 492 -23.11 2.77 -21.89
CA ASP A 492 -22.59 3.96 -22.57
C ASP A 492 -21.21 4.38 -22.05
N ARG A 493 -20.77 3.84 -20.90
CA ARG A 493 -19.57 4.32 -20.21
C ARG A 493 -18.36 3.44 -20.51
N GLY A 494 -17.30 4.07 -21.01
CA GLY A 494 -16.01 3.39 -21.25
C GLY A 494 -15.17 3.15 -19.99
N LEU A 495 -13.86 2.96 -20.23
CA LEU A 495 -12.83 2.76 -19.20
C LEU A 495 -13.06 1.52 -18.30
N CYS A 496 -13.69 0.49 -18.84
CA CYS A 496 -14.08 -0.74 -18.13
C CYS A 496 -13.40 -2.00 -18.70
N GLY A 497 -12.23 -1.86 -19.33
CA GLY A 497 -11.51 -2.99 -19.93
C GLY A 497 -12.26 -3.57 -21.14
N ALA A 498 -12.38 -4.90 -21.19
CA ALA A 498 -12.87 -5.65 -22.36
C ALA A 498 -14.40 -5.90 -22.39
N VAL A 499 -15.17 -5.27 -21.51
CA VAL A 499 -16.62 -5.51 -21.34
C VAL A 499 -17.40 -5.28 -22.64
N HIS A 500 -17.08 -4.21 -23.39
CA HIS A 500 -17.78 -3.90 -24.64
C HIS A 500 -17.22 -4.65 -25.85
N SER A 501 -15.91 -4.82 -25.90
CA SER A 501 -15.23 -5.44 -27.04
C SER A 501 -15.48 -6.95 -27.11
N SER A 502 -15.65 -7.62 -25.98
CA SER A 502 -16.04 -9.04 -25.90
C SER A 502 -17.39 -9.30 -26.57
N ILE A 503 -18.43 -8.53 -26.21
CA ILE A 503 -19.75 -8.59 -26.85
C ILE A 503 -19.65 -8.23 -28.33
N GLY A 504 -19.00 -7.10 -28.65
CA GLY A 504 -18.87 -6.64 -30.03
C GLY A 504 -18.18 -7.67 -30.94
N ARG A 505 -17.19 -8.42 -30.42
CA ARG A 505 -16.50 -9.48 -31.18
C ARG A 505 -17.42 -10.66 -31.47
N ILE A 506 -18.19 -11.12 -30.50
CA ILE A 506 -19.13 -12.24 -30.68
C ILE A 506 -20.21 -11.86 -31.69
N VAL A 507 -20.80 -10.66 -31.56
CA VAL A 507 -21.81 -10.16 -32.50
C VAL A 507 -21.26 -10.08 -33.93
N LYS A 508 -20.02 -9.61 -34.12
CA LYS A 508 -19.39 -9.60 -35.45
C LYS A 508 -19.27 -11.00 -36.05
N ASN A 509 -18.84 -11.97 -35.24
CA ASN A 509 -18.71 -13.36 -35.69
C ASN A 509 -20.07 -13.96 -36.07
N ASP A 510 -21.12 -13.68 -35.28
CA ASP A 510 -22.46 -14.15 -35.56
C ASP A 510 -23.05 -13.52 -36.84
N ILE A 511 -22.86 -12.22 -37.05
CA ILE A 511 -23.32 -11.55 -38.29
C ILE A 511 -22.54 -12.07 -39.50
N ALA A 512 -21.25 -12.38 -39.35
CA ALA A 512 -20.44 -12.96 -40.41
C ALA A 512 -20.91 -14.38 -40.78
N ALA A 513 -21.37 -15.17 -39.80
CA ALA A 513 -21.93 -16.50 -40.04
C ALA A 513 -23.33 -16.42 -40.66
N ASN A 514 -24.19 -15.53 -40.17
CA ASN A 514 -25.57 -15.35 -40.62
C ASN A 514 -25.83 -13.88 -41.03
N PRO A 515 -25.69 -13.53 -42.32
CA PRO A 515 -25.86 -12.15 -42.78
C PRO A 515 -27.24 -11.55 -42.52
N ASN A 516 -28.29 -12.37 -42.41
CA ASN A 516 -29.66 -11.95 -42.07
C ASN A 516 -29.89 -11.73 -40.56
N THR A 517 -28.82 -11.50 -39.79
CA THR A 517 -28.92 -11.22 -38.35
C THR A 517 -29.27 -9.75 -38.11
N LYS A 518 -30.31 -9.51 -37.30
CA LYS A 518 -30.66 -8.19 -36.78
C LYS A 518 -30.16 -8.04 -35.34
N VAL A 519 -29.66 -6.86 -34.99
CA VAL A 519 -29.09 -6.58 -33.68
C VAL A 519 -29.83 -5.43 -33.02
N VAL A 520 -30.30 -5.67 -31.80
CA VAL A 520 -30.78 -4.63 -30.87
C VAL A 520 -29.67 -4.37 -29.86
N ILE A 521 -29.25 -3.12 -29.75
CA ILE A 521 -28.12 -2.75 -28.90
C ILE A 521 -28.65 -1.99 -27.69
N VAL A 522 -28.36 -2.51 -26.49
CA VAL A 522 -28.66 -1.83 -25.23
C VAL A 522 -27.36 -1.22 -24.71
N GLY A 523 -27.18 0.08 -24.93
CA GLY A 523 -25.97 0.85 -24.60
C GLY A 523 -25.10 1.21 -25.81
N ASP A 524 -24.62 2.45 -25.86
CA ASP A 524 -24.01 3.07 -27.04
C ASP A 524 -22.62 2.51 -27.40
N LYS A 525 -21.88 1.91 -26.46
CA LYS A 525 -20.50 1.46 -26.73
C LYS A 525 -20.41 0.34 -27.77
N VAL A 526 -21.41 -0.55 -27.83
CA VAL A 526 -21.42 -1.62 -28.83
C VAL A 526 -21.85 -1.09 -30.21
N ARG A 527 -22.74 -0.08 -30.27
CA ARG A 527 -23.11 0.61 -31.52
C ARG A 527 -21.85 1.14 -32.21
N ASN A 528 -21.00 1.84 -31.48
CA ASN A 528 -19.75 2.41 -32.02
C ASN A 528 -18.81 1.34 -32.62
N ILE A 529 -18.82 0.11 -32.11
CA ILE A 529 -17.99 -1.00 -32.60
C ILE A 529 -18.54 -1.60 -33.91
N LEU A 530 -19.86 -1.58 -34.08
CA LEU A 530 -20.58 -2.23 -35.19
C LEU A 530 -20.92 -1.27 -36.32
N GLN A 531 -21.18 0.01 -36.04
CA GLN A 531 -21.74 0.98 -36.97
C GLN A 531 -20.92 1.16 -38.26
N ARG A 532 -19.58 1.02 -38.21
CA ARG A 532 -18.75 1.18 -39.41
C ARG A 532 -18.91 0.07 -40.45
N LEU A 533 -19.13 -1.17 -40.01
CA LEU A 533 -19.13 -2.36 -40.88
C LEU A 533 -20.52 -2.99 -41.04
N TYR A 534 -21.35 -2.90 -40.01
CA TYR A 534 -22.61 -3.62 -39.89
C TYR A 534 -23.80 -2.70 -39.58
N ALA A 535 -23.76 -1.44 -40.04
CA ALA A 535 -24.86 -0.48 -39.84
C ALA A 535 -26.23 -1.02 -40.26
N LYS A 536 -26.28 -1.77 -41.38
CA LYS A 536 -27.53 -2.32 -41.94
C LYS A 536 -28.16 -3.42 -41.06
N ASN A 537 -27.37 -4.05 -40.19
CA ASN A 537 -27.81 -5.10 -39.28
C ASN A 537 -28.35 -4.53 -37.95
N ILE A 538 -28.06 -3.26 -37.63
CA ILE A 538 -28.54 -2.62 -36.41
C ILE A 538 -30.01 -2.22 -36.60
N ALA A 539 -30.91 -2.83 -35.84
CA ALA A 539 -32.34 -2.56 -35.91
C ALA A 539 -32.75 -1.44 -34.95
N MET A 540 -32.27 -1.51 -33.70
CA MET A 540 -32.62 -0.56 -32.64
C MET A 540 -31.43 -0.34 -31.72
N VAL A 541 -31.30 0.89 -31.19
CA VAL A 541 -30.31 1.21 -30.15
C VAL A 541 -30.97 1.96 -29.01
N VAL A 542 -30.73 1.48 -27.80
CA VAL A 542 -31.15 2.10 -26.54
C VAL A 542 -29.93 2.79 -25.93
N THR A 543 -30.08 4.06 -25.57
CA THR A 543 -29.04 4.89 -24.94
C THR A 543 -29.39 5.22 -23.49
N GLU A 544 -28.51 5.94 -22.80
CA GLU A 544 -28.60 6.31 -21.38
C GLU A 544 -28.53 5.12 -20.40
N VAL A 545 -27.92 4.02 -20.85
CA VAL A 545 -27.75 2.78 -20.09
C VAL A 545 -26.44 2.81 -19.28
N GLY A 546 -26.55 2.52 -17.98
CA GLY A 546 -25.39 2.40 -17.08
C GLY A 546 -24.96 3.70 -16.38
N ARG A 547 -25.69 4.81 -16.59
CA ARG A 547 -25.50 6.05 -15.80
C ARG A 547 -26.14 5.94 -14.41
N LYS A 548 -27.42 5.56 -14.38
CA LYS A 548 -28.17 5.21 -13.17
C LYS A 548 -28.29 3.68 -13.07
N PRO A 549 -28.45 3.11 -11.85
CA PRO A 549 -28.76 1.69 -11.70
C PRO A 549 -30.06 1.35 -12.44
N ALA A 550 -30.04 0.33 -13.29
CA ALA A 550 -31.21 -0.09 -14.05
C ALA A 550 -32.34 -0.55 -13.13
N VAL A 551 -33.56 -0.11 -13.38
CA VAL A 551 -34.77 -0.59 -12.70
C VAL A 551 -35.59 -1.48 -13.64
N PHE A 552 -36.56 -2.22 -13.11
CA PHE A 552 -37.41 -3.10 -13.92
C PHE A 552 -38.19 -2.31 -14.98
N GLY A 553 -38.62 -1.08 -14.67
CA GLY A 553 -39.28 -0.19 -15.62
C GLY A 553 -38.43 0.11 -16.86
N ASP A 554 -37.11 0.26 -16.72
CA ASP A 554 -36.22 0.47 -17.87
C ASP A 554 -36.23 -0.76 -18.79
N ALA A 555 -36.15 -1.96 -18.20
CA ALA A 555 -36.19 -3.21 -18.95
C ALA A 555 -37.54 -3.44 -19.64
N ALA A 556 -38.65 -3.07 -18.99
CA ALA A 556 -40.00 -3.15 -19.56
C ALA A 556 -40.16 -2.21 -20.76
N LEU A 557 -39.66 -0.97 -20.68
CA LEU A 557 -39.68 -0.03 -21.82
C LEU A 557 -38.85 -0.54 -23.01
N ILE A 558 -37.71 -1.17 -22.73
CA ILE A 558 -36.88 -1.79 -23.78
C ILE A 558 -37.61 -2.98 -24.41
N ALA A 559 -38.21 -3.86 -23.59
CA ALA A 559 -38.98 -4.99 -24.07
C ALA A 559 -40.14 -4.53 -24.96
N GLN A 560 -40.91 -3.55 -24.50
CA GLN A 560 -42.04 -2.98 -25.26
C GLN A 560 -41.58 -2.35 -26.58
N SER A 561 -40.44 -1.65 -26.57
CA SER A 561 -39.86 -1.08 -27.80
C SER A 561 -39.47 -2.16 -28.80
N ILE A 562 -38.90 -3.28 -28.32
CA ILE A 562 -38.55 -4.43 -29.17
C ILE A 562 -39.81 -5.06 -29.75
N ILE A 563 -40.87 -5.26 -28.95
CA ILE A 563 -42.14 -5.82 -29.43
C ILE A 563 -42.78 -4.90 -30.48
N ASN A 564 -42.87 -3.60 -30.18
CA ASN A 564 -43.47 -2.60 -31.08
C ASN A 564 -42.70 -2.41 -32.39
N SER A 565 -41.42 -2.82 -32.43
CA SER A 565 -40.62 -2.74 -33.66
C SER A 565 -41.03 -3.76 -34.73
N GLY A 566 -41.83 -4.77 -34.37
CA GLY A 566 -42.33 -5.77 -35.32
C GLY A 566 -41.23 -6.62 -35.95
N ILE A 567 -40.06 -6.74 -35.29
CA ILE A 567 -38.96 -7.56 -35.80
C ILE A 567 -39.33 -9.03 -35.63
N GLU A 568 -39.64 -9.70 -36.73
CA GLU A 568 -39.79 -11.15 -36.74
C GLU A 568 -38.41 -11.84 -36.78
N PHE A 569 -38.27 -12.92 -36.03
CA PHE A 569 -37.06 -13.74 -36.00
C PHE A 569 -37.41 -15.19 -35.72
N SER A 570 -36.66 -16.14 -36.29
CA SER A 570 -36.81 -17.57 -36.00
C SER A 570 -35.92 -18.01 -34.83
N LYS A 571 -34.74 -17.39 -34.70
CA LYS A 571 -33.77 -17.66 -33.64
C LYS A 571 -33.35 -16.39 -32.92
N GLY A 572 -33.51 -16.35 -31.60
CA GLY A 572 -33.14 -15.19 -30.78
C GLY A 572 -32.07 -15.52 -29.75
N LYS A 573 -31.20 -14.56 -29.43
CA LYS A 573 -30.34 -14.64 -28.24
C LYS A 573 -30.04 -13.29 -27.60
N ILE A 574 -29.92 -13.29 -26.27
CA ILE A 574 -29.47 -12.15 -25.47
C ILE A 574 -28.01 -12.39 -25.08
N LEU A 575 -27.13 -11.47 -25.48
CA LEU A 575 -25.71 -11.46 -25.15
C LEU A 575 -25.44 -10.45 -24.04
N PHE A 576 -24.82 -10.90 -22.96
CA PHE A 576 -24.45 -10.05 -21.82
C PHE A 576 -23.21 -10.61 -21.11
N ASN A 577 -22.60 -9.81 -20.24
CA ASN A 577 -21.48 -10.25 -19.43
C ASN A 577 -21.96 -10.75 -18.06
N ALA A 578 -21.92 -12.06 -17.84
CA ALA A 578 -22.22 -12.68 -16.55
C ALA A 578 -21.06 -12.50 -15.57
N PHE A 579 -21.41 -12.03 -14.37
CA PHE A 579 -20.47 -11.79 -13.29
C PHE A 579 -20.04 -13.13 -12.66
N ARG A 580 -18.73 -13.36 -12.57
CA ARG A 580 -18.16 -14.54 -11.88
C ARG A 580 -17.41 -14.14 -10.62
N THR A 581 -16.40 -13.30 -10.78
CA THR A 581 -15.58 -12.78 -9.68
C THR A 581 -15.30 -11.31 -9.94
N VAL A 582 -14.70 -10.63 -8.96
CA VAL A 582 -14.31 -9.22 -9.10
C VAL A 582 -13.34 -8.99 -10.26
N VAL A 583 -12.52 -9.99 -10.58
CA VAL A 583 -11.47 -9.89 -11.62
C VAL A 583 -11.97 -10.41 -12.97
N SER A 584 -12.88 -11.39 -12.98
CA SER A 584 -13.31 -12.07 -14.21
C SER A 584 -14.83 -12.04 -14.39
N PHE A 585 -15.25 -11.73 -15.61
CA PHE A 585 -16.59 -11.96 -16.11
C PHE A 585 -16.55 -12.93 -17.30
N ARG A 586 -17.68 -13.54 -17.63
CA ARG A 586 -17.84 -14.37 -18.83
C ARG A 586 -18.94 -13.80 -19.69
N THR A 587 -18.67 -13.56 -20.97
CA THR A 587 -19.73 -13.24 -21.92
C THR A 587 -20.55 -14.50 -22.19
N THR A 588 -21.84 -14.44 -21.87
CA THR A 588 -22.77 -15.56 -21.97
C THR A 588 -23.92 -15.19 -22.89
N GLU A 589 -24.41 -16.18 -23.61
CA GLU A 589 -25.62 -16.08 -24.40
C GLU A 589 -26.78 -16.76 -23.68
N MET A 590 -27.97 -16.20 -23.86
CA MET A 590 -29.22 -16.73 -23.37
C MET A 590 -30.20 -16.83 -24.53
N PRO A 591 -30.89 -17.97 -24.72
CA PRO A 591 -31.82 -18.10 -25.83
C PRO A 591 -33.02 -17.17 -25.64
N LEU A 592 -33.52 -16.64 -26.75
CA LEU A 592 -34.74 -15.85 -26.83
C LEU A 592 -35.65 -16.52 -27.87
N TYR A 593 -36.85 -16.88 -27.46
CA TYR A 593 -37.80 -17.63 -28.28
C TYR A 593 -38.90 -16.72 -28.83
N SER A 594 -39.35 -17.00 -30.05
CA SER A 594 -40.54 -16.36 -30.64
C SER A 594 -41.81 -16.86 -29.94
N GLN A 595 -42.90 -16.10 -30.02
CA GLN A 595 -44.18 -16.52 -29.46
C GLN A 595 -44.67 -17.86 -30.09
N ASN A 596 -44.45 -18.03 -31.39
CA ASN A 596 -44.79 -19.27 -32.11
C ASN A 596 -43.95 -20.46 -31.64
N ALA A 597 -42.65 -20.26 -31.41
CA ALA A 597 -41.78 -21.32 -30.87
C ALA A 597 -42.24 -21.78 -29.49
N VAL A 598 -42.65 -20.84 -28.64
CA VAL A 598 -43.19 -21.16 -27.30
C VAL A 598 -44.51 -21.91 -27.40
N ALA A 599 -45.44 -21.48 -28.27
CA ALA A 599 -46.73 -22.14 -28.47
C ALA A 599 -46.60 -23.58 -29.00
N ASN A 600 -45.57 -23.87 -29.79
CA ASN A 600 -45.32 -25.18 -30.39
C ASN A 600 -44.42 -26.10 -29.53
N ALA A 601 -44.16 -25.75 -28.27
CA ALA A 601 -43.24 -26.52 -27.44
C ALA A 601 -43.82 -27.89 -27.00
N SER A 602 -42.98 -28.94 -27.03
CA SER A 602 -43.41 -30.34 -26.87
C SER A 602 -44.09 -30.64 -25.54
N LYS A 603 -43.63 -29.99 -24.46
CA LYS A 603 -44.14 -30.18 -23.10
C LYS A 603 -45.07 -29.07 -22.64
N LEU A 604 -45.44 -28.14 -23.53
CA LEU A 604 -46.41 -27.09 -23.22
C LEU A 604 -47.82 -27.65 -22.86
N PRO A 605 -48.33 -28.72 -23.49
CA PRO A 605 -49.65 -29.27 -23.15
C PRO A 605 -49.78 -29.82 -21.72
N VAL A 606 -48.68 -29.97 -20.98
CA VAL A 606 -48.68 -30.39 -19.56
C VAL A 606 -49.18 -29.26 -18.64
N TYR A 607 -49.11 -28.01 -19.11
CA TYR A 607 -49.55 -26.84 -18.36
C TYR A 607 -51.05 -26.60 -18.58
N ASP A 608 -51.75 -26.25 -17.51
CA ASP A 608 -53.19 -25.97 -17.53
C ASP A 608 -53.46 -24.48 -17.83
N SER A 609 -54.66 -24.18 -18.30
CA SER A 609 -55.19 -22.81 -18.50
C SER A 609 -54.33 -21.94 -19.43
N LEU A 610 -53.84 -22.54 -20.51
CA LEU A 610 -53.05 -21.86 -21.53
C LEU A 610 -53.94 -21.35 -22.68
N ASP A 611 -54.36 -20.09 -22.56
CA ASP A 611 -54.96 -19.35 -23.68
C ASP A 611 -53.88 -18.59 -24.47
N SER A 612 -54.18 -18.20 -25.72
CA SER A 612 -53.27 -17.40 -26.56
C SER A 612 -52.80 -16.13 -25.84
N ASP A 613 -53.71 -15.49 -25.11
CA ASP A 613 -53.49 -14.23 -24.41
C ASP A 613 -52.57 -14.42 -23.19
N VAL A 614 -52.66 -15.58 -22.54
CA VAL A 614 -51.80 -15.95 -21.40
C VAL A 614 -50.37 -16.20 -21.88
N ILE A 615 -50.22 -16.93 -22.99
CA ILE A 615 -48.90 -17.17 -23.60
C ILE A 615 -48.28 -15.83 -24.01
N GLN A 616 -49.06 -14.96 -24.66
CA GLN A 616 -48.58 -13.63 -25.04
C GLN A 616 -48.11 -12.84 -23.81
N SER A 617 -48.98 -12.67 -22.81
CA SER A 617 -48.68 -11.93 -21.57
C SER A 617 -47.43 -12.47 -20.87
N TYR A 618 -47.28 -13.80 -20.82
CA TYR A 618 -46.11 -14.44 -20.23
C TYR A 618 -44.84 -14.19 -21.06
N THR A 619 -44.89 -14.30 -22.39
CA THR A 619 -43.73 -14.05 -23.25
C THR A 619 -43.23 -12.60 -23.15
N GLU A 620 -44.15 -11.63 -23.11
CA GLU A 620 -43.83 -10.21 -22.94
C GLU A 620 -43.19 -9.93 -21.58
N PHE A 621 -43.77 -10.47 -20.50
CA PHE A 621 -43.22 -10.35 -19.14
C PHE A 621 -41.87 -11.06 -18.99
N SER A 622 -41.74 -12.24 -19.60
CA SER A 622 -40.50 -13.02 -19.59
C SER A 622 -39.37 -12.27 -20.30
N LEU A 623 -39.63 -11.67 -21.47
CA LEU A 623 -38.65 -10.83 -22.16
C LEU A 623 -38.15 -9.68 -21.26
N ALA A 624 -39.06 -8.95 -20.61
CA ALA A 624 -38.68 -7.90 -19.66
C ALA A 624 -37.86 -8.43 -18.48
N SER A 625 -38.21 -9.60 -17.95
CA SER A 625 -37.50 -10.25 -16.84
C SER A 625 -36.09 -10.70 -17.22
N LEU A 626 -35.91 -11.31 -18.40
CA LEU A 626 -34.61 -11.72 -18.93
C LEU A 626 -33.71 -10.52 -19.22
N LEU A 627 -34.29 -9.45 -19.79
CA LEU A 627 -33.58 -8.19 -20.00
C LEU A 627 -33.13 -7.57 -18.68
N PHE A 628 -34.02 -7.47 -17.68
CA PHE A 628 -33.67 -6.94 -16.37
C PHE A 628 -32.52 -7.72 -15.72
N TYR A 629 -32.59 -9.06 -15.76
CA TYR A 629 -31.52 -9.92 -15.27
C TYR A 629 -30.20 -9.69 -16.00
N SER A 630 -30.21 -9.69 -17.33
CA SER A 630 -29.00 -9.48 -18.15
C SER A 630 -28.37 -8.10 -17.94
N MET A 631 -29.18 -7.05 -17.76
CA MET A 631 -28.73 -5.70 -17.45
C MET A 631 -28.05 -5.63 -16.08
N LYS A 632 -28.59 -6.32 -15.06
CA LYS A 632 -27.99 -6.36 -13.71
C LYS A 632 -26.68 -7.15 -13.67
N GLU A 633 -26.61 -8.29 -14.35
CA GLU A 633 -25.37 -9.08 -14.50
C GLU A 633 -24.30 -8.24 -15.21
N ASN A 634 -24.66 -7.61 -16.34
CA ASN A 634 -23.72 -6.79 -17.10
C ASN A 634 -23.25 -5.56 -16.31
N ALA A 635 -24.15 -4.86 -15.61
CA ALA A 635 -23.78 -3.70 -14.79
C ALA A 635 -22.79 -4.06 -13.69
N THR A 636 -22.95 -5.24 -13.06
CA THR A 636 -22.04 -5.72 -12.00
C THR A 636 -20.66 -6.10 -12.58
N SER A 637 -20.64 -6.81 -13.69
CA SER A 637 -19.42 -7.14 -14.46
C SER A 637 -18.68 -5.88 -14.93
N GLU A 638 -19.42 -4.85 -15.35
CA GLU A 638 -18.85 -3.60 -15.79
C GLU A 638 -18.19 -2.81 -14.65
N GLN A 639 -18.86 -2.68 -13.49
CA GLN A 639 -18.28 -1.94 -12.36
C GLN A 639 -17.05 -2.63 -11.77
N SER A 640 -17.07 -3.96 -11.68
CA SER A 640 -15.92 -4.75 -11.22
C SER A 640 -14.73 -4.65 -12.18
N SER A 641 -14.97 -4.78 -13.50
CA SER A 641 -13.93 -4.60 -14.52
C SER A 641 -13.39 -3.16 -14.56
N ARG A 642 -14.25 -2.14 -14.41
CA ARG A 642 -13.81 -0.73 -14.30
C ARG A 642 -12.94 -0.49 -13.07
N MET A 643 -13.32 -1.02 -11.91
CA MET A 643 -12.51 -0.92 -10.70
C MET A 643 -11.11 -1.51 -10.91
N THR A 644 -11.02 -2.69 -11.53
CA THR A 644 -9.75 -3.36 -11.84
C THR A 644 -8.92 -2.57 -12.86
N ALA A 645 -9.56 -2.07 -13.92
CA ALA A 645 -8.88 -1.24 -14.93
C ALA A 645 -8.31 0.05 -14.33
N MET A 646 -9.05 0.69 -13.41
CA MET A 646 -8.58 1.89 -12.72
C MET A 646 -7.45 1.59 -11.73
N ASP A 647 -7.49 0.46 -11.02
CA ASP A 647 -6.40 0.05 -10.13
C ASP A 647 -5.09 -0.16 -10.90
N ASN A 648 -5.15 -0.87 -12.03
CA ASN A 648 -4.00 -1.07 -12.91
C ASN A 648 -3.49 0.27 -13.48
N ALA A 649 -4.40 1.17 -13.88
CA ALA A 649 -4.01 2.49 -14.37
C ALA A 649 -3.32 3.34 -13.29
N SER A 650 -3.77 3.28 -12.03
CA SER A 650 -3.13 4.00 -10.91
C SER A 650 -1.74 3.46 -10.58
N LYS A 651 -1.56 2.13 -10.62
CA LYS A 651 -0.25 1.47 -10.43
C LYS A 651 0.72 1.86 -11.54
N ASN A 652 0.29 1.75 -12.80
CA ASN A 652 1.10 2.14 -13.96
C ASN A 652 1.47 3.64 -13.93
N ALA A 653 0.56 4.50 -13.47
CA ALA A 653 0.85 5.92 -13.27
C ALA A 653 1.90 6.14 -12.17
N GLY A 654 1.86 5.35 -11.09
CA GLY A 654 2.89 5.35 -10.03
C GLY A 654 4.28 5.03 -10.59
N GLU A 655 4.42 3.93 -11.32
CA GLU A 655 5.70 3.55 -11.95
C GLU A 655 6.22 4.64 -12.91
N MET A 656 5.31 5.31 -13.63
CA MET A 656 5.68 6.41 -14.52
C MET A 656 6.13 7.65 -13.74
N ILE A 657 5.50 7.95 -12.60
CA ILE A 657 5.89 9.05 -11.71
C ILE A 657 7.30 8.81 -11.18
N ASP A 658 7.63 7.59 -10.76
CA ASP A 658 8.94 7.26 -10.22
C ASP A 658 10.03 7.44 -11.29
N LYS A 659 9.80 6.91 -12.50
CA LYS A 659 10.71 7.09 -13.65
C LYS A 659 10.87 8.57 -14.01
N LEU A 660 9.77 9.31 -14.13
CA LEU A 660 9.81 10.74 -14.46
C LEU A 660 10.47 11.57 -13.37
N THR A 661 10.35 11.19 -12.10
CA THR A 661 11.00 11.87 -10.98
C THR A 661 12.52 11.68 -11.03
N MET A 662 12.98 10.47 -11.32
CA MET A 662 14.40 10.20 -11.53
C MET A 662 14.96 10.98 -12.72
N THR A 663 14.26 10.99 -13.85
CA THR A 663 14.65 11.79 -15.02
C THR A 663 14.66 13.29 -14.70
N PHE A 664 13.64 13.80 -14.01
CA PHE A 664 13.56 15.20 -13.59
C PHE A 664 14.75 15.60 -12.71
N ASN A 665 15.09 14.79 -11.71
CA ASN A 665 16.20 15.08 -10.81
C ASN A 665 17.55 15.08 -11.53
N ARG A 666 17.78 14.10 -12.43
CA ARG A 666 19.00 14.03 -13.26
C ARG A 666 19.11 15.24 -14.19
N THR A 667 18.03 15.59 -14.90
CA THR A 667 18.01 16.76 -15.78
C THR A 667 18.21 18.06 -15.00
N ARG A 668 17.57 18.19 -13.83
CA ARG A 668 17.75 19.36 -12.96
C ARG A 668 19.20 19.51 -12.51
N GLN A 669 19.85 18.43 -12.07
CA GLN A 669 21.26 18.45 -11.70
C GLN A 669 22.15 18.82 -12.89
N ALA A 670 21.92 18.23 -14.06
CA ALA A 670 22.68 18.55 -15.27
C ALA A 670 22.54 20.03 -15.68
N VAL A 671 21.34 20.61 -15.56
CA VAL A 671 21.11 22.04 -15.81
C VAL A 671 21.89 22.91 -14.81
N ILE A 672 21.80 22.62 -13.50
CA ILE A 672 22.54 23.36 -12.46
C ILE A 672 24.06 23.28 -12.70
N THR A 673 24.59 22.08 -12.96
CA THR A 673 26.02 21.90 -13.23
C THR A 673 26.45 22.67 -14.47
N ARG A 674 25.64 22.66 -15.54
CA ARG A 674 25.92 23.42 -16.75
C ARG A 674 25.94 24.93 -16.48
N GLU A 675 24.95 25.45 -15.78
CA GLU A 675 24.87 26.88 -15.41
C GLU A 675 26.10 27.29 -14.57
N LEU A 676 26.53 26.47 -13.62
CA LEU A 676 27.73 26.73 -12.82
C LEU A 676 29.00 26.72 -13.67
N ILE A 677 29.16 25.79 -14.61
CA ILE A 677 30.32 25.74 -15.51
C ILE A 677 30.36 26.97 -16.42
N GLU A 678 29.21 27.39 -16.95
CA GLU A 678 29.11 28.61 -17.78
C GLU A 678 29.55 29.85 -16.98
N ILE A 679 29.13 29.98 -15.71
CA ILE A 679 29.55 31.08 -14.82
C ILE A 679 31.06 31.04 -14.55
N ILE A 680 31.60 29.88 -14.17
CA ILE A 680 33.03 29.73 -13.86
C ILE A 680 33.90 30.01 -15.11
N SER A 681 33.49 29.49 -16.27
CA SER A 681 34.19 29.74 -17.53
C SER A 681 34.16 31.21 -17.92
N GLY A 682 33.03 31.90 -17.73
CA GLY A 682 32.92 33.34 -17.96
C GLY A 682 33.78 34.18 -17.02
N CYS A 683 33.88 33.80 -15.74
CA CYS A 683 34.78 34.44 -14.78
C CYS A 683 36.26 34.20 -15.10
N ALA A 684 36.63 33.05 -15.66
CA ALA A 684 38.03 32.74 -16.01
C ALA A 684 38.53 33.47 -17.27
N THR A 685 37.61 33.98 -18.11
CA THR A 685 37.92 34.77 -19.31
C THR A 685 38.00 36.28 -19.06
N LEU A 686 37.61 36.74 -17.87
CA LEU A 686 37.78 38.12 -17.37
C LEU A 686 39.08 38.22 -16.56
#